data_AF-A0AAN7TV73-F1
#
_entry.id   AF-A0AAN7TV73-F1
#
_cell.length_a   1.000
_cell.length_b   1.000
_cell.length_c   1.000
_cell.angle_alpha   90.00
_cell.angle_beta   90.00
_cell.angle_gamma   90.00
#
_symmetry.space_group_name_H-M   'P 1'
#
loop_
_entity.id
_entity.type
_entity.pdbx_description
1 polymer ?
#
loop_
_entity_poly.entity_id
_entity_poly.type
_entity_poly.pdbx_seq_one_letter_code
_entity_poly.pdbx_strand_id
1 'polypeptide(L)'
;MLKDIPKIQRQALKTEIKTCSSPISNIIYYSILIETSSTMSPYNLIIKTFVTQLQKTNKSNQIQIITYDDNVNTIFEFESNPNIFKESLKEIKFSKDNQETKLGEALKICCSNIEADWSTDIISKIIIFSSGESTDESGDELVDILSLDNIEIFGLAGGINVEESVKYLQLLLPDQKVIPLSKNLSQDFKKLIGSGYNNNTIGDDAKILPTNCPINIEVYPHSNETSSIKNNLLLDVVIKPDGNASLIPAGTKVTFCSSKYYSGYTINLKDDLVFGEPYEETIILEFKKGQIENFPSKINFTIQIANDKDNLHEGHVALNISYFLGELKSKFRCCIGVEGGIGNGKSTLLNGFVNLFNPTNELEEYFITNRSIGTHVTTSFSNTSLKEILSSKQDIHPLQQSFHDFDIAWCDSWGFTDSDISLKYKADGTLYHGVSKDKCIIQQPLDCYRINCFIFVVSIINFAEINALTKIEKKIMEVIDLGITPLLAITFVDTITINHYQDIMRAKPFNLSVQDSNIFIINNYTEKETHRDITKDVQYLRLLTKAVQLCKIGKEKELMDKLKSLSINNVDSFSKTPIKNQSILDGESSFTNSISASPAQAQKSPHRINVIIDVVPDSKETVFTSFEIEASLDETISELKFRLINEIGSNMNADDWRITKETGTVLLESPKLSSVFKSYEHLDSLKLILKKKVRLF
;
A
#
# COMPACT_ATOMS: atom_id res chain seq x y z
N MET A 1 14.45 -32.48 -18.71
CA MET A 1 15.04 -31.80 -17.53
C MET A 1 15.92 -30.60 -17.91
N LEU A 2 16.92 -30.69 -18.79
CA LEU A 2 17.76 -29.53 -19.18
C LEU A 2 17.08 -28.42 -20.03
N LYS A 3 15.87 -28.65 -20.57
CA LYS A 3 15.18 -27.68 -21.44
C LYS A 3 14.46 -26.53 -20.71
N ASP A 4 14.22 -26.66 -19.39
CA ASP A 4 13.40 -25.70 -18.62
C ASP A 4 14.22 -24.80 -17.67
N ILE A 5 15.45 -25.21 -17.33
CA ILE A 5 16.42 -24.43 -16.52
C ILE A 5 16.65 -23.00 -17.06
N PRO A 6 16.78 -22.77 -18.39
CA PRO A 6 17.06 -21.43 -18.92
C PRO A 6 15.89 -20.45 -18.79
N LYS A 7 14.64 -20.92 -18.63
CA LYS A 7 13.47 -20.03 -18.53
C LYS A 7 13.27 -19.49 -17.12
N ILE A 8 13.51 -20.31 -16.10
CA ILE A 8 13.34 -19.98 -14.68
C ILE A 8 14.48 -19.04 -14.23
N GLN A 9 15.73 -19.34 -14.60
CA GLN A 9 16.89 -18.46 -14.33
C GLN A 9 16.75 -17.08 -15.01
N ARG A 10 16.11 -17.02 -16.20
CA ARG A 10 15.84 -15.78 -16.91
C ARG A 10 14.89 -14.82 -16.17
N GLN A 11 13.92 -15.34 -15.41
CA GLN A 11 13.00 -14.49 -14.63
C GLN A 11 13.68 -13.93 -13.38
N ALA A 12 14.44 -14.74 -12.65
CA ALA A 12 15.22 -14.30 -11.50
C ALA A 12 16.21 -13.17 -11.88
N LEU A 13 16.98 -13.38 -12.95
CA LEU A 13 17.97 -12.43 -13.46
C LEU A 13 17.35 -11.07 -13.88
N LYS A 14 16.13 -11.08 -14.42
CA LYS A 14 15.39 -9.86 -14.80
C LYS A 14 14.95 -9.02 -13.60
N THR A 15 14.58 -9.67 -12.49
CA THR A 15 14.11 -8.99 -11.29
C THR A 15 15.28 -8.39 -10.52
N GLU A 16 16.40 -9.11 -10.45
CA GLU A 16 17.56 -8.71 -9.65
C GLU A 16 18.36 -7.55 -10.28
N ILE A 17 18.62 -7.59 -11.59
CA ILE A 17 19.38 -6.52 -12.28
C ILE A 17 18.62 -5.17 -12.28
N LYS A 18 17.28 -5.19 -12.20
CA LYS A 18 16.47 -3.97 -12.02
C LYS A 18 16.67 -3.29 -10.67
N THR A 19 17.11 -4.03 -9.64
CA THR A 19 17.31 -3.50 -8.28
C THR A 19 18.72 -2.94 -8.06
N CYS A 20 19.62 -3.09 -9.03
CA CYS A 20 21.00 -2.63 -8.96
C CYS A 20 21.17 -1.30 -9.71
N SER A 21 20.64 -0.19 -9.19
CA SER A 21 20.94 1.15 -9.72
C SER A 21 22.22 1.69 -9.06
N SER A 22 23.27 1.99 -9.84
CA SER A 22 24.44 2.69 -9.30
C SER A 22 24.14 4.20 -9.21
N PRO A 23 24.41 4.86 -8.07
CA PRO A 23 24.20 6.30 -7.91
C PRO A 23 25.40 7.15 -8.39
N ILE A 24 26.35 6.58 -9.13
CA ILE A 24 27.66 7.20 -9.38
C ILE A 24 27.67 7.91 -10.76
N SER A 25 28.22 9.13 -10.78
CA SER A 25 28.33 10.01 -11.96
C SER A 25 29.47 9.66 -12.94
N ASN A 26 30.17 8.54 -12.74
CA ASN A 26 31.33 8.18 -13.57
C ASN A 26 30.88 7.20 -14.67
N ILE A 27 31.32 7.45 -15.90
CA ILE A 27 31.07 6.56 -17.04
C ILE A 27 31.91 5.29 -16.82
N ILE A 28 31.24 4.14 -16.70
CA ILE A 28 31.90 2.83 -16.60
C ILE A 28 31.90 2.18 -17.99
N TYR A 29 33.04 1.60 -18.36
CA TYR A 29 33.20 0.87 -19.62
C TYR A 29 33.07 -0.63 -19.34
N TYR A 30 32.17 -1.30 -20.05
CA TYR A 30 31.96 -2.74 -19.92
C TYR A 30 32.45 -3.46 -21.17
N SER A 31 33.35 -4.41 -20.98
CA SER A 31 33.85 -5.29 -22.03
C SER A 31 33.29 -6.68 -21.83
N ILE A 32 32.40 -7.13 -22.71
CA ILE A 32 31.70 -8.41 -22.56
C ILE A 32 32.25 -9.41 -23.58
N LEU A 33 33.03 -10.38 -23.11
CA LEU A 33 33.59 -11.45 -23.93
C LEU A 33 32.66 -12.66 -23.84
N ILE A 34 32.22 -13.17 -24.98
CA ILE A 34 31.23 -14.26 -25.07
C ILE A 34 31.78 -15.39 -25.93
N GLU A 35 32.04 -16.53 -25.30
CA GLU A 35 32.36 -17.76 -26.04
C GLU A 35 31.14 -18.24 -26.82
N THR A 36 31.28 -18.40 -28.13
CA THR A 36 30.20 -18.86 -29.04
C THR A 36 30.31 -20.32 -29.45
N SER A 37 31.14 -21.10 -28.76
CA SER A 37 31.30 -22.55 -28.95
C SER A 37 30.01 -23.35 -28.70
N SER A 38 30.04 -24.62 -29.13
CA SER A 38 28.98 -25.59 -28.84
C SER A 38 28.78 -25.83 -27.34
N THR A 39 29.86 -25.75 -26.55
CA THR A 39 29.90 -25.92 -25.10
C THR A 39 29.08 -24.85 -24.37
N MET A 40 29.11 -23.62 -24.89
CA MET A 40 28.40 -22.47 -24.32
C MET A 40 27.01 -22.22 -24.92
N SER A 41 26.65 -22.94 -26.00
CA SER A 41 25.34 -22.86 -26.65
C SER A 41 24.12 -23.02 -25.71
N PRO A 42 24.13 -23.85 -24.64
CA PRO A 42 22.99 -23.97 -23.73
C PRO A 42 22.71 -22.66 -22.94
N TYR A 43 23.71 -21.79 -22.78
CA TYR A 43 23.63 -20.57 -21.96
C TYR A 43 23.26 -19.33 -22.76
N ASN A 44 23.13 -19.42 -24.09
CA ASN A 44 22.77 -18.32 -24.99
C ASN A 44 21.66 -17.41 -24.46
N LEU A 45 20.55 -18.00 -23.98
CA LEU A 45 19.40 -17.23 -23.50
C LEU A 45 19.72 -16.41 -22.24
N ILE A 46 20.53 -16.97 -21.33
CA ILE A 46 20.94 -16.32 -20.08
C ILE A 46 21.90 -15.18 -20.40
N ILE A 47 22.90 -15.43 -21.25
CA ILE A 47 23.89 -14.45 -21.69
C ILE A 47 23.21 -13.26 -22.37
N LYS A 48 22.35 -13.50 -23.38
CA LYS A 48 21.62 -12.40 -24.04
C LYS A 48 20.71 -11.63 -23.09
N THR A 49 20.09 -12.32 -22.12
CA THR A 49 19.26 -11.66 -21.10
C THR A 49 20.12 -10.79 -20.19
N PHE A 50 21.28 -11.28 -19.75
CA PHE A 50 22.23 -10.52 -18.94
C PHE A 50 22.66 -9.24 -19.63
N VAL A 51 23.20 -9.35 -20.84
CA VAL A 51 23.70 -8.22 -21.62
C VAL A 51 22.59 -7.18 -21.86
N THR A 52 21.36 -7.65 -22.17
CA THR A 52 20.19 -6.76 -22.32
C THR A 52 19.83 -6.02 -21.04
N GLN A 53 19.89 -6.67 -19.87
CA GLN A 53 19.54 -6.01 -18.61
C GLN A 53 20.64 -5.05 -18.15
N LEU A 54 21.91 -5.40 -18.35
CA LEU A 54 23.04 -4.53 -18.03
C LEU A 54 22.92 -3.18 -18.76
N GLN A 55 22.61 -3.20 -20.05
CA GLN A 55 22.40 -1.99 -20.87
C GLN A 55 21.18 -1.18 -20.42
N LYS A 56 20.09 -1.83 -20.00
CA LYS A 56 18.86 -1.15 -19.55
C LYS A 56 19.04 -0.43 -18.22
N THR A 57 19.74 -1.06 -17.29
CA THR A 57 19.99 -0.51 -15.96
C THR A 57 21.05 0.59 -16.00
N ASN A 58 21.97 0.54 -16.96
CA ASN A 58 23.10 1.46 -17.05
C ASN A 58 23.14 2.23 -18.39
N LYS A 59 22.15 3.11 -18.63
CA LYS A 59 22.03 3.85 -19.90
C LYS A 59 23.21 4.78 -20.22
N SER A 60 23.96 5.20 -19.21
CA SER A 60 25.12 6.09 -19.34
C SER A 60 26.45 5.36 -19.60
N ASN A 61 26.47 4.03 -19.49
CA ASN A 61 27.69 3.24 -19.61
C ASN A 61 27.93 2.83 -21.06
N GLN A 62 29.20 2.75 -21.46
CA GLN A 62 29.61 2.29 -22.78
C GLN A 62 29.88 0.79 -22.72
N ILE A 63 29.39 0.06 -23.71
CA ILE A 63 29.51 -1.41 -23.75
C ILE A 63 30.23 -1.79 -25.04
N GLN A 64 31.20 -2.68 -24.93
CA GLN A 64 31.69 -3.47 -26.06
C GLN A 64 31.32 -4.95 -25.88
N ILE A 65 31.05 -5.64 -26.99
CA ILE A 65 30.77 -7.07 -27.01
C ILE A 65 31.72 -7.73 -28.01
N ILE A 66 32.50 -8.68 -27.52
CA ILE A 66 33.44 -9.48 -28.29
C ILE A 66 32.97 -10.93 -28.21
N THR A 67 32.75 -11.58 -29.35
CA THR A 67 32.43 -13.00 -29.44
C THR A 67 33.66 -13.77 -29.88
N TYR A 68 33.88 -14.96 -29.30
CA TYR A 68 35.03 -15.79 -29.65
C TYR A 68 34.69 -17.29 -29.71
N ASP A 69 35.23 -17.96 -30.72
CA ASP A 69 35.23 -19.41 -30.92
C ASP A 69 36.50 -19.80 -31.69
N ASP A 70 36.41 -20.28 -32.94
CA ASP A 70 37.54 -20.41 -33.87
C ASP A 70 37.98 -19.04 -34.43
N ASN A 71 37.11 -18.03 -34.33
CA ASN A 71 37.39 -16.65 -34.71
C ASN A 71 37.03 -15.69 -33.58
N VAL A 72 37.68 -14.54 -33.52
CA VAL A 72 37.35 -13.47 -32.58
C VAL A 72 36.76 -12.29 -33.35
N ASN A 73 35.57 -11.84 -32.94
CA ASN A 73 34.86 -10.74 -33.59
C ASN A 73 34.34 -9.73 -32.56
N THR A 74 34.62 -8.45 -32.79
CA THR A 74 33.95 -7.34 -32.08
C THR A 74 32.63 -7.05 -32.78
N ILE A 75 31.50 -7.33 -32.13
CA ILE A 75 30.16 -7.15 -32.71
C ILE A 75 29.46 -5.88 -32.21
N PHE A 76 30.03 -5.23 -31.20
CA PHE A 76 29.57 -3.95 -30.67
C PHE A 76 30.76 -3.26 -30.00
N GLU A 77 31.05 -2.02 -30.34
CA GLU A 77 32.24 -1.27 -29.92
C GLU A 77 31.79 -0.04 -29.14
N PHE A 78 32.26 0.10 -27.88
CA PHE A 78 31.95 1.12 -26.87
C PHE A 78 30.85 2.16 -27.16
N GLU A 79 29.65 1.66 -27.45
CA GLU A 79 28.49 2.48 -27.77
C GLU A 79 27.44 2.37 -26.65
N SER A 80 26.57 3.36 -26.55
CA SER A 80 25.44 3.38 -25.59
C SER A 80 24.07 3.36 -26.28
N ASN A 81 24.03 3.39 -27.63
CA ASN A 81 22.79 3.49 -28.39
C ASN A 81 21.96 2.18 -28.27
N PRO A 82 20.77 2.21 -27.65
CA PRO A 82 19.96 1.01 -27.44
C PRO A 82 19.50 0.32 -28.73
N ASN A 83 19.37 1.05 -29.83
CA ASN A 83 18.89 0.51 -31.10
C ASN A 83 19.98 -0.31 -31.79
N ILE A 84 21.20 0.25 -31.89
CA ILE A 84 22.36 -0.43 -32.49
C ILE A 84 22.72 -1.66 -31.65
N PHE A 85 22.71 -1.52 -30.32
CA PHE A 85 22.94 -2.62 -29.38
C PHE A 85 21.98 -3.81 -29.59
N LYS A 86 20.69 -3.53 -29.83
CA LYS A 86 19.68 -4.58 -30.06
C LYS A 86 19.92 -5.32 -31.38
N GLU A 87 20.48 -4.66 -32.39
CA GLU A 87 20.84 -5.28 -33.65
C GLU A 87 22.09 -6.14 -33.51
N SER A 88 23.15 -5.63 -32.86
CA SER A 88 24.38 -6.39 -32.56
C SER A 88 24.11 -7.64 -31.72
N LEU A 89 23.16 -7.62 -30.78
CA LEU A 89 22.77 -8.83 -30.03
C LEU A 89 22.21 -9.98 -30.89
N LYS A 90 21.72 -9.69 -32.11
CA LYS A 90 21.30 -10.72 -33.07
C LYS A 90 22.49 -11.41 -33.72
N GLU A 91 23.65 -10.79 -33.73
CA GLU A 91 24.87 -11.29 -34.34
C GLU A 91 25.57 -12.35 -33.49
N ILE A 92 25.32 -12.36 -32.17
CA ILE A 92 25.73 -13.47 -31.29
C ILE A 92 25.04 -14.77 -31.75
N LYS A 93 25.81 -15.62 -32.44
CA LYS A 93 25.39 -16.93 -32.96
C LYS A 93 26.30 -18.00 -32.37
N PHE A 94 25.70 -18.92 -31.63
CA PHE A 94 26.44 -20.05 -31.07
C PHE A 94 26.56 -21.16 -32.10
N SER A 95 27.77 -21.67 -32.27
CA SER A 95 28.04 -22.86 -33.06
C SER A 95 27.40 -24.08 -32.40
N LYS A 96 27.04 -25.08 -33.21
CA LYS A 96 26.54 -26.37 -32.73
C LYS A 96 27.64 -27.43 -32.64
N ASP A 97 28.69 -27.27 -33.45
CA ASP A 97 29.66 -28.33 -33.71
C ASP A 97 31.10 -27.86 -33.44
N ASN A 98 31.34 -26.54 -33.29
CA ASN A 98 32.66 -26.01 -33.00
C ASN A 98 32.98 -26.12 -31.49
N GLN A 99 34.14 -26.67 -31.17
CA GLN A 99 34.69 -26.76 -29.81
C GLN A 99 35.96 -25.91 -29.64
N GLU A 100 36.45 -25.26 -30.71
CA GLU A 100 37.57 -24.33 -30.60
C GLU A 100 37.16 -23.05 -29.87
N THR A 101 38.08 -22.56 -29.04
CA THR A 101 37.90 -21.38 -28.19
C THR A 101 39.21 -20.59 -28.12
N LYS A 102 39.20 -19.35 -28.58
CA LYS A 102 40.37 -18.46 -28.58
C LYS A 102 40.24 -17.33 -27.56
N LEU A 103 40.25 -17.68 -26.26
CA LEU A 103 40.07 -16.71 -25.19
C LEU A 103 41.26 -15.74 -25.11
N GLY A 104 42.48 -16.22 -25.35
CA GLY A 104 43.68 -15.39 -25.34
C GLY A 104 43.61 -14.27 -26.39
N GLU A 105 43.27 -14.61 -27.64
CA GLU A 105 43.07 -13.66 -28.73
C GLU A 105 41.92 -12.68 -28.42
N ALA A 106 40.82 -13.15 -27.81
CA ALA A 106 39.70 -12.31 -27.40
C ALA A 106 40.09 -11.26 -26.34
N LEU A 107 40.93 -11.64 -25.39
CA LEU A 107 41.44 -10.73 -24.37
C LEU A 107 42.42 -9.70 -24.97
N LYS A 108 43.26 -10.08 -25.94
CA LYS A 108 44.13 -9.13 -26.66
C LYS A 108 43.34 -8.06 -27.41
N ILE A 109 42.30 -8.47 -28.13
CA ILE A 109 41.42 -7.52 -28.83
C ILE A 109 40.68 -6.63 -27.83
N CYS A 110 40.17 -7.20 -26.74
CA CYS A 110 39.53 -6.43 -25.66
C CYS A 110 40.44 -5.34 -25.11
N CYS A 111 41.70 -5.68 -24.80
CA CYS A 111 42.67 -4.73 -24.28
C CYS A 111 43.08 -3.69 -25.31
N SER A 112 43.30 -4.10 -26.56
CA SER A 112 43.60 -3.15 -27.64
C SER A 112 42.49 -2.11 -27.82
N ASN A 113 41.23 -2.52 -27.69
CA ASN A 113 40.09 -1.59 -27.75
C ASN A 113 40.04 -0.67 -26.51
N ILE A 114 40.29 -1.21 -25.31
CA ILE A 114 40.34 -0.40 -24.07
C ILE A 114 41.47 0.63 -24.18
N GLU A 115 42.66 0.23 -24.66
CA GLU A 115 43.82 1.09 -24.84
C GLU A 115 43.59 2.18 -25.88
N ALA A 116 42.90 1.87 -26.98
CA ALA A 116 42.56 2.84 -28.02
C ALA A 116 41.65 3.97 -27.51
N ASP A 117 40.77 3.65 -26.55
CA ASP A 117 39.81 4.59 -25.94
C ASP A 117 40.25 5.10 -24.55
N TRP A 118 41.47 4.79 -24.10
CA TRP A 118 41.90 4.99 -22.72
C TRP A 118 42.13 6.48 -22.39
N SER A 119 41.43 6.98 -21.35
CA SER A 119 41.89 8.10 -20.50
C SER A 119 42.14 7.60 -19.07
N THR A 120 43.17 8.10 -18.40
CA THR A 120 43.70 7.57 -17.11
C THR A 120 42.68 7.47 -15.97
N ASP A 121 41.50 8.07 -16.11
CA ASP A 121 40.43 8.10 -15.11
C ASP A 121 39.31 7.07 -15.37
N ILE A 122 39.45 6.22 -16.40
CA ILE A 122 38.43 5.22 -16.78
C ILE A 122 38.54 3.96 -15.93
N ILE A 123 37.41 3.55 -15.34
CA ILE A 123 37.24 2.23 -14.73
C ILE A 123 36.61 1.31 -15.78
N SER A 124 37.35 0.25 -16.14
CA SER A 124 36.90 -0.78 -17.08
C SER A 124 36.54 -2.08 -16.35
N LYS A 125 35.39 -2.66 -16.68
CA LYS A 125 34.96 -3.96 -16.17
C LYS A 125 34.89 -4.98 -17.32
N ILE A 126 35.70 -6.02 -17.25
CA ILE A 126 35.71 -7.11 -18.24
C ILE A 126 34.86 -8.28 -17.68
N ILE A 127 33.86 -8.70 -18.45
CA ILE A 127 32.96 -9.81 -18.11
C ILE A 127 33.16 -10.92 -19.13
N ILE A 128 33.60 -12.09 -18.70
CA ILE A 128 33.97 -13.21 -19.57
C ILE A 128 32.98 -14.34 -19.38
N PHE A 129 32.20 -14.67 -20.41
CA PHE A 129 31.40 -15.88 -20.49
C PHE A 129 32.20 -16.96 -21.21
N SER A 130 32.59 -18.03 -20.51
CA SER A 130 33.44 -19.09 -21.07
C SER A 130 33.13 -20.47 -20.49
N SER A 131 33.45 -21.52 -21.22
CA SER A 131 33.58 -22.88 -20.70
C SER A 131 34.87 -23.14 -19.94
N GLY A 132 35.82 -22.20 -20.00
CA GLY A 132 37.14 -22.30 -19.38
C GLY A 132 38.15 -23.06 -20.23
N GLU A 133 37.75 -23.65 -21.36
CA GLU A 133 38.66 -24.24 -22.32
C GLU A 133 39.26 -23.14 -23.21
N SER A 134 40.56 -23.23 -23.50
CA SER A 134 41.24 -22.36 -24.48
C SER A 134 42.14 -23.21 -25.37
N THR A 135 42.09 -22.94 -26.66
CA THR A 135 42.85 -23.65 -27.71
C THR A 135 44.05 -22.84 -28.21
N ASP A 136 44.14 -21.57 -27.83
CA ASP A 136 45.27 -20.69 -28.10
C ASP A 136 46.25 -20.63 -26.92
N GLU A 137 47.54 -20.40 -27.21
CA GLU A 137 48.58 -20.25 -26.18
C GLU A 137 48.38 -18.95 -25.41
N SER A 138 47.76 -19.05 -24.24
CA SER A 138 47.29 -17.90 -23.45
C SER A 138 48.13 -17.60 -22.21
N GLY A 139 49.34 -18.15 -22.07
CA GLY A 139 50.09 -18.16 -20.80
C GLY A 139 50.68 -16.82 -20.36
N ASP A 140 51.63 -16.27 -21.12
CA ASP A 140 52.46 -15.16 -20.64
C ASP A 140 51.84 -13.77 -20.89
N GLU A 141 51.13 -13.59 -22.02
CA GLU A 141 50.54 -12.28 -22.39
C GLU A 141 49.22 -11.97 -21.63
N LEU A 142 48.56 -12.98 -21.04
CA LEU A 142 47.40 -12.74 -20.17
C LEU A 142 47.80 -12.09 -18.84
N VAL A 143 49.01 -12.37 -18.35
CA VAL A 143 49.50 -11.80 -17.07
C VAL A 143 49.60 -10.28 -17.16
N ASP A 144 50.03 -9.75 -18.29
CA ASP A 144 50.10 -8.30 -18.53
C ASP A 144 48.71 -7.65 -18.53
N ILE A 145 47.72 -8.32 -19.12
CA ILE A 145 46.31 -7.88 -19.15
C ILE A 145 45.68 -7.89 -17.75
N LEU A 146 45.97 -8.94 -16.96
CA LEU A 146 45.47 -9.08 -15.59
C LEU A 146 46.12 -8.08 -14.61
N SER A 147 47.22 -7.42 -15.01
CA SER A 147 48.01 -6.52 -14.16
C SER A 147 47.72 -5.03 -14.40
N LEU A 148 46.77 -4.69 -15.27
CA LEU A 148 46.42 -3.30 -15.57
C LEU A 148 45.61 -2.65 -14.43
N ASP A 149 46.09 -1.49 -13.95
CA ASP A 149 45.38 -0.66 -12.97
C ASP A 149 44.02 -0.21 -13.53
N ASN A 150 42.99 -0.17 -12.68
CA ASN A 150 41.60 0.22 -13.02
C ASN A 150 40.82 -0.75 -13.93
N ILE A 151 41.29 -2.00 -14.08
CA ILE A 151 40.53 -3.08 -14.74
C ILE A 151 40.05 -4.10 -13.70
N GLU A 152 38.74 -4.34 -13.65
CA GLU A 152 38.16 -5.45 -12.88
C GLU A 152 37.70 -6.56 -13.82
N ILE A 153 38.09 -7.81 -13.56
CA ILE A 153 37.79 -8.95 -14.43
C ILE A 153 36.89 -9.95 -13.70
N PHE A 154 35.82 -10.38 -14.38
CA PHE A 154 34.83 -11.31 -13.84
C PHE A 154 34.61 -12.49 -14.80
N GLY A 155 34.87 -13.71 -14.30
CA GLY A 155 34.64 -14.94 -15.05
C GLY A 155 33.27 -15.55 -14.75
N LEU A 156 32.51 -15.89 -15.80
CA LEU A 156 31.23 -16.58 -15.75
C LEU A 156 31.34 -17.91 -16.50
N ALA A 157 31.53 -18.99 -15.75
CA ALA A 157 31.84 -20.31 -16.27
C ALA A 157 30.58 -21.11 -16.63
N GLY A 158 30.49 -21.67 -17.83
CA GLY A 158 29.37 -22.52 -18.28
C GLY A 158 29.82 -23.71 -19.11
N GLY A 159 29.26 -24.88 -18.85
CA GLY A 159 29.61 -26.08 -19.59
C GLY A 159 28.80 -27.28 -19.13
N ILE A 160 29.04 -28.44 -19.77
CA ILE A 160 28.35 -29.69 -19.42
C ILE A 160 28.67 -30.07 -17.97
N ASN A 161 29.93 -29.90 -17.56
CA ASN A 161 30.37 -30.06 -16.17
C ASN A 161 30.80 -28.70 -15.61
N VAL A 162 29.90 -28.07 -14.86
CA VAL A 162 30.08 -26.72 -14.33
C VAL A 162 31.30 -26.62 -13.40
N GLU A 163 31.59 -27.65 -12.60
CA GLU A 163 32.71 -27.62 -11.65
C GLU A 163 34.06 -27.66 -12.38
N GLU A 164 34.15 -28.44 -13.46
CA GLU A 164 35.32 -28.45 -14.34
C GLU A 164 35.46 -27.12 -15.09
N SER A 165 34.38 -26.57 -15.65
CA SER A 165 34.42 -25.27 -16.33
C SER A 165 34.88 -24.14 -15.40
N VAL A 166 34.40 -24.12 -14.15
CA VAL A 166 34.89 -23.15 -13.15
C VAL A 166 36.37 -23.34 -12.91
N LYS A 167 36.83 -24.58 -12.72
CA LYS A 167 38.23 -24.89 -12.47
C LYS A 167 39.12 -24.48 -13.64
N TYR A 168 38.71 -24.76 -14.87
CA TYR A 168 39.48 -24.39 -16.07
C TYR A 168 39.55 -22.89 -16.27
N LEU A 169 38.42 -22.19 -16.15
CA LEU A 169 38.42 -20.72 -16.27
C LEU A 169 39.23 -20.06 -15.13
N GLN A 170 39.21 -20.64 -13.92
CA GLN A 170 40.00 -20.14 -12.79
C GLN A 170 41.51 -20.33 -13.00
N LEU A 171 41.93 -21.36 -13.75
CA LEU A 171 43.34 -21.54 -14.12
C LEU A 171 43.81 -20.48 -15.12
N LEU A 172 42.93 -20.05 -16.03
CA LEU A 172 43.22 -19.00 -17.02
C LEU A 172 43.16 -17.59 -16.44
N LEU A 173 42.37 -17.40 -15.38
CA LEU A 173 42.20 -16.13 -14.68
C LEU A 173 42.61 -16.27 -13.21
N PRO A 174 43.91 -16.45 -12.91
CA PRO A 174 44.39 -16.52 -11.54
C PRO A 174 44.01 -15.25 -10.80
N ASP A 175 43.65 -15.40 -9.52
CA ASP A 175 43.24 -14.32 -8.60
C ASP A 175 41.94 -13.56 -8.96
N GLN A 176 41.34 -13.83 -10.11
CA GLN A 176 40.04 -13.28 -10.49
C GLN A 176 38.89 -14.15 -9.98
N LYS A 177 37.73 -13.52 -9.76
CA LYS A 177 36.55 -14.24 -9.30
C LYS A 177 35.86 -14.95 -10.46
N VAL A 178 35.78 -16.29 -10.39
CA VAL A 178 35.02 -17.12 -11.33
C VAL A 178 33.74 -17.63 -10.69
N ILE A 179 32.61 -17.44 -11.36
CA ILE A 179 31.28 -17.82 -10.88
C ILE A 179 30.63 -18.78 -11.89
N PRO A 180 30.05 -19.89 -11.44
CA PRO A 180 29.30 -20.79 -12.31
C PRO A 180 27.97 -20.17 -12.79
N LEU A 181 27.72 -20.20 -14.10
CA LEU A 181 26.48 -19.73 -14.74
C LEU A 181 25.24 -20.53 -14.33
N SER A 182 25.39 -21.70 -13.73
CA SER A 182 24.28 -22.51 -13.21
C SER A 182 23.80 -22.09 -11.81
N LYS A 183 24.55 -21.25 -11.08
CA LYS A 183 24.15 -20.75 -9.74
C LYS A 183 23.39 -19.42 -9.85
N ASN A 184 22.73 -19.00 -8.76
CA ASN A 184 22.09 -17.71 -8.70
C ASN A 184 23.14 -16.59 -8.73
N LEU A 185 23.09 -15.76 -9.76
CA LEU A 185 24.09 -14.72 -10.00
C LEU A 185 23.77 -13.40 -9.26
N SER A 186 22.64 -13.24 -8.56
CA SER A 186 22.23 -11.94 -7.95
C SER A 186 23.25 -11.31 -7.04
N GLN A 187 23.73 -12.06 -6.05
CA GLN A 187 24.58 -11.50 -4.99
C GLN A 187 25.95 -11.13 -5.56
N ASP A 188 26.42 -11.93 -6.51
CA ASP A 188 27.66 -11.67 -7.22
C ASP A 188 27.50 -10.54 -8.24
N PHE A 189 26.32 -10.35 -8.83
CA PHE A 189 26.01 -9.20 -9.67
C PHE A 189 25.90 -7.90 -8.89
N LYS A 190 25.34 -7.92 -7.68
CA LYS A 190 25.36 -6.75 -6.78
C LYS A 190 26.81 -6.34 -6.46
N LYS A 191 27.70 -7.32 -6.29
CA LYS A 191 29.14 -7.06 -6.13
C LYS A 191 29.79 -6.55 -7.42
N LEU A 192 29.49 -7.16 -8.56
CA LEU A 192 30.02 -6.79 -9.88
C LEU A 192 29.61 -5.38 -10.33
N ILE A 193 28.38 -4.97 -10.02
CA ILE A 193 27.83 -3.65 -10.36
C ILE A 193 28.14 -2.62 -9.25
N GLY A 194 28.33 -3.05 -8.01
CA GLY A 194 28.44 -2.20 -6.82
C GLY A 194 29.86 -1.94 -6.28
N SER A 195 30.92 -2.54 -6.82
CA SER A 195 32.30 -2.29 -6.36
C SER A 195 32.81 -0.91 -6.79
N GLY A 196 32.46 0.10 -6.00
CA GLY A 196 33.16 1.39 -5.90
C GLY A 196 33.46 1.78 -4.44
N TYR A 197 33.13 0.91 -3.47
CA TYR A 197 33.39 1.17 -2.06
C TYR A 197 34.71 0.53 -1.63
N ASN A 198 35.73 1.37 -1.51
CA ASN A 198 36.90 1.09 -0.71
C ASN A 198 36.46 0.68 0.71
N ASN A 199 36.79 -0.55 1.11
CA ASN A 199 36.51 -1.16 2.42
C ASN A 199 37.26 -0.51 3.61
N ASN A 200 37.58 0.79 3.56
CA ASN A 200 38.43 1.46 4.56
C ASN A 200 37.73 2.51 5.44
N THR A 201 36.40 2.53 5.50
CA THR A 201 35.70 3.28 6.57
C THR A 201 35.20 2.32 7.65
N ILE A 202 36.13 1.97 8.54
CA ILE A 202 35.84 1.43 9.86
C ILE A 202 35.16 2.55 10.66
N GLY A 203 33.83 2.56 10.66
CA GLY A 203 33.01 3.20 11.69
C GLY A 203 32.51 2.11 12.63
N ASP A 204 32.72 2.30 13.93
CA ASP A 204 32.48 1.39 15.06
C ASP A 204 31.00 1.03 15.33
N ASP A 205 30.20 0.74 14.30
CA ASP A 205 28.91 0.08 14.52
C ASP A 205 29.10 -1.43 14.34
N ALA A 206 28.85 -2.13 15.45
CA ALA A 206 29.02 -3.57 15.68
C ALA A 206 29.00 -4.44 14.42
N LYS A 207 30.10 -5.19 14.21
CA LYS A 207 30.15 -6.38 13.35
C LYS A 207 29.06 -7.38 13.78
N ILE A 208 27.86 -7.21 13.24
CA ILE A 208 26.93 -8.32 13.06
C ILE A 208 27.55 -9.13 11.92
N LEU A 209 28.26 -10.21 12.26
CA LEU A 209 28.54 -11.25 11.27
C LEU A 209 27.18 -11.63 10.65
N PRO A 210 27.01 -11.60 9.31
CA PRO A 210 25.78 -12.09 8.71
C PRO A 210 25.69 -13.58 9.06
N THR A 211 24.80 -13.92 9.98
CA THR A 211 24.35 -15.28 10.15
C THR A 211 23.73 -15.67 8.82
N ASN A 212 24.41 -16.55 8.10
CA ASN A 212 24.11 -16.93 6.73
C ASN A 212 22.82 -17.77 6.71
N CYS A 213 21.66 -17.11 6.89
CA CYS A 213 20.37 -17.78 6.86
C CYS A 213 20.07 -18.19 5.41
N PRO A 214 19.96 -19.49 5.10
CA PRO A 214 19.80 -19.99 3.73
C PRO A 214 18.39 -19.73 3.15
N ILE A 215 17.58 -18.90 3.79
CA ILE A 215 16.16 -18.72 3.52
C ILE A 215 15.89 -17.23 3.32
N ASN A 216 15.22 -16.91 2.21
CA ASN A 216 14.59 -15.62 1.98
C ASN A 216 13.08 -15.76 2.21
N ILE A 217 12.50 -14.80 2.95
CA ILE A 217 11.07 -14.75 3.26
C ILE A 217 10.53 -13.43 2.75
N GLU A 218 9.59 -13.51 1.82
CA GLU A 218 8.82 -12.36 1.35
C GLU A 218 7.41 -12.43 1.94
N VAL A 219 6.91 -11.29 2.41
CA VAL A 219 5.61 -11.22 3.07
C VAL A 219 4.81 -10.08 2.47
N TYR A 220 3.61 -10.40 2.00
CA TYR A 220 2.71 -9.47 1.36
C TYR A 220 1.36 -9.48 2.08
N PRO A 221 0.63 -8.34 2.11
CA PRO A 221 -0.78 -8.37 2.48
C PRO A 221 -1.55 -9.29 1.53
N HIS A 222 -2.43 -10.14 2.06
CA HIS A 222 -3.22 -11.06 1.24
C HIS A 222 -4.19 -10.37 0.27
N SER A 223 -4.58 -9.13 0.57
CA SER A 223 -5.48 -8.35 -0.25
C SER A 223 -4.91 -6.97 -0.56
N ASN A 224 -5.31 -6.41 -1.71
CA ASN A 224 -5.04 -5.02 -2.06
C ASN A 224 -6.06 -4.05 -1.43
N GLU A 225 -6.88 -4.51 -0.50
CA GLU A 225 -7.88 -3.69 0.19
C GLU A 225 -7.41 -3.25 1.57
N THR A 226 -7.84 -2.06 1.99
CA THR A 226 -7.65 -1.63 3.37
C THR A 226 -8.51 -2.45 4.33
N SER A 227 -7.90 -2.89 5.42
CA SER A 227 -8.53 -3.64 6.50
C SER A 227 -8.74 -2.76 7.73
N SER A 228 -9.66 -3.15 8.63
CA SER A 228 -9.71 -2.54 9.96
C SER A 228 -8.52 -3.01 10.78
N ILE A 229 -7.92 -2.10 11.55
CA ILE A 229 -6.88 -2.40 12.54
C ILE A 229 -7.34 -3.42 13.61
N LYS A 230 -8.65 -3.67 13.74
CA LYS A 230 -9.24 -4.64 14.69
C LYS A 230 -9.55 -6.00 14.07
N ASN A 231 -9.20 -6.21 12.81
CA ASN A 231 -9.42 -7.48 12.12
C ASN A 231 -8.18 -8.37 12.21
N ASN A 232 -8.36 -9.65 11.90
CA ASN A 232 -7.24 -10.56 11.69
C ASN A 232 -6.35 -10.06 10.56
N LEU A 233 -5.04 -10.25 10.71
CA LEU A 233 -4.06 -9.89 9.70
C LEU A 233 -3.76 -11.12 8.83
N LEU A 234 -4.18 -11.04 7.56
CA LEU A 234 -3.91 -12.06 6.55
C LEU A 234 -2.68 -11.67 5.74
N LEU A 235 -1.69 -12.56 5.69
CA LEU A 235 -0.42 -12.33 5.00
C LEU A 235 -0.12 -13.51 4.08
N ASP A 236 0.26 -13.22 2.84
CA ASP A 236 0.84 -14.21 1.94
C ASP A 236 2.34 -14.26 2.19
N VAL A 237 2.83 -15.44 2.59
CA VAL A 237 4.23 -15.67 2.92
C VAL A 237 4.82 -16.55 1.84
N VAL A 238 5.90 -16.06 1.23
CA VAL A 238 6.68 -16.76 0.22
C VAL A 238 8.05 -17.09 0.82
N ILE A 239 8.35 -18.38 0.96
CA ILE A 239 9.63 -18.88 1.48
C ILE A 239 10.40 -19.49 0.33
N LYS A 240 11.64 -19.03 0.13
CA LYS A 240 12.52 -19.54 -0.93
C LYS A 240 13.98 -19.56 -0.50
N PRO A 241 14.84 -20.40 -1.11
CA PRO A 241 16.28 -20.36 -0.82
C PRO A 241 16.86 -18.96 -1.10
N ASP A 242 17.81 -18.53 -0.28
CA ASP A 242 18.47 -17.20 -0.36
C ASP A 242 19.37 -17.02 -1.60
N GLY A 243 19.56 -18.09 -2.37
CA GLY A 243 20.44 -18.16 -3.54
C GLY A 243 21.83 -18.74 -3.23
N ASN A 244 22.26 -18.77 -1.97
CA ASN A 244 23.51 -19.41 -1.53
C ASN A 244 23.29 -20.87 -1.15
N ALA A 245 22.13 -21.20 -0.59
CA ALA A 245 21.71 -22.56 -0.38
C ALA A 245 20.98 -23.12 -1.61
N SER A 246 21.36 -24.33 -2.02
CA SER A 246 20.67 -25.08 -3.07
C SER A 246 19.36 -25.71 -2.58
N LEU A 247 19.21 -25.89 -1.27
CA LEU A 247 18.12 -26.63 -0.64
C LEU A 247 17.80 -26.08 0.76
N ILE A 248 16.51 -25.93 1.07
CA ILE A 248 16.02 -25.78 2.45
C ILE A 248 15.40 -27.13 2.86
N PRO A 249 15.87 -27.78 3.94
CA PRO A 249 15.39 -29.11 4.31
C PRO A 249 13.96 -29.08 4.87
N ALA A 250 13.20 -30.14 4.59
CA ALA A 250 11.91 -30.46 5.18
C ALA A 250 12.00 -30.50 6.71
N GLY A 251 10.94 -30.06 7.38
CA GLY A 251 10.88 -29.89 8.83
C GLY A 251 11.44 -28.55 9.34
N THR A 252 11.91 -27.68 8.44
CA THR A 252 12.24 -26.29 8.76
C THR A 252 10.97 -25.54 9.17
N LYS A 253 11.06 -24.77 10.25
CA LYS A 253 9.94 -24.03 10.83
C LYS A 253 10.17 -22.53 10.75
N VAL A 254 9.16 -21.82 10.28
CA VAL A 254 9.10 -20.34 10.35
C VAL A 254 7.97 -19.98 11.31
N THR A 255 8.32 -19.40 12.46
CA THR A 255 7.36 -19.03 13.49
C THR A 255 7.22 -17.52 13.57
N PHE A 256 6.07 -16.99 13.13
CA PHE A 256 5.64 -15.63 13.41
C PHE A 256 5.27 -15.53 14.88
N CYS A 257 6.04 -14.72 15.61
CA CYS A 257 5.93 -14.62 17.06
C CYS A 257 4.62 -13.93 17.45
N SER A 258 3.95 -14.48 18.45
CA SER A 258 2.79 -13.81 19.05
C SER A 258 3.20 -12.47 19.65
N SER A 259 2.34 -11.48 19.49
CA SER A 259 2.44 -10.19 20.20
C SER A 259 1.27 -10.00 21.17
N LYS A 260 1.19 -8.84 21.81
CA LYS A 260 0.00 -8.42 22.56
C LYS A 260 -1.22 -8.19 21.67
N TYR A 261 -1.01 -7.94 20.38
CA TYR A 261 -2.04 -7.52 19.43
C TYR A 261 -2.47 -8.62 18.47
N TYR A 262 -1.55 -9.51 18.10
CA TYR A 262 -1.80 -10.62 17.18
C TYR A 262 -1.35 -11.96 17.79
N SER A 263 -2.04 -13.04 17.43
CA SER A 263 -1.56 -14.40 17.68
C SER A 263 -0.30 -14.72 16.88
N GLY A 264 0.38 -15.81 17.25
CA GLY A 264 1.50 -16.32 16.49
C GLY A 264 1.03 -17.39 15.50
N TYR A 265 1.86 -17.66 14.49
CA TYR A 265 1.61 -18.69 13.50
C TYR A 265 2.91 -19.41 13.15
N THR A 266 2.88 -20.72 12.96
CA THR A 266 4.07 -21.50 12.58
C THR A 266 3.83 -22.22 11.28
N ILE A 267 4.61 -21.86 10.27
CA ILE A 267 4.75 -22.61 9.03
C ILE A 267 5.74 -23.74 9.28
N ASN A 268 5.40 -24.96 8.86
CA ASN A 268 6.28 -26.12 8.91
C ASN A 268 6.41 -26.72 7.52
N LEU A 269 7.60 -26.64 6.94
CA LEU A 269 7.86 -27.16 5.60
C LEU A 269 7.76 -28.69 5.62
N LYS A 270 6.90 -29.24 4.77
CA LYS A 270 6.68 -30.69 4.69
C LYS A 270 7.68 -31.38 3.77
N ASP A 271 8.11 -30.66 2.74
CA ASP A 271 9.02 -31.13 1.70
C ASP A 271 10.26 -30.22 1.65
N ASP A 272 11.35 -30.74 1.08
CA ASP A 272 12.54 -29.94 0.84
C ASP A 272 12.23 -28.86 -0.22
N LEU A 273 12.66 -27.62 0.01
CA LEU A 273 12.53 -26.55 -0.99
C LEU A 273 13.81 -26.41 -1.79
N VAL A 274 13.69 -26.57 -3.10
CA VAL A 274 14.76 -26.37 -4.07
C VAL A 274 14.67 -24.98 -4.71
N PHE A 275 15.81 -24.48 -5.20
CA PHE A 275 15.85 -23.20 -5.89
C PHE A 275 14.94 -23.18 -7.13
N GLY A 276 14.05 -22.19 -7.21
CA GLY A 276 13.07 -22.03 -8.29
C GLY A 276 11.66 -22.52 -7.97
N GLU A 277 11.46 -23.25 -6.87
CA GLU A 277 10.16 -23.73 -6.40
C GLU A 277 9.87 -23.13 -5.01
N PRO A 278 9.31 -21.90 -4.94
CA PRO A 278 9.01 -21.27 -3.66
C PRO A 278 7.85 -21.98 -2.96
N TYR A 279 7.87 -21.96 -1.64
CA TYR A 279 6.72 -22.31 -0.83
C TYR A 279 5.86 -21.06 -0.61
N GLU A 280 4.56 -21.17 -0.86
CA GLU A 280 3.61 -20.08 -0.67
C GLU A 280 2.49 -20.52 0.27
N GLU A 281 2.22 -19.72 1.30
CA GLU A 281 1.10 -19.97 2.22
C GLU A 281 0.50 -18.65 2.70
N THR A 282 -0.82 -18.57 2.70
CA THR A 282 -1.55 -17.49 3.37
C THR A 282 -1.69 -17.83 4.85
N ILE A 283 -1.09 -17.01 5.71
CA ILE A 283 -1.20 -17.13 7.16
C ILE A 283 -2.23 -16.15 7.72
N ILE A 284 -2.82 -16.52 8.85
CA ILE A 284 -3.78 -15.68 9.58
C ILE A 284 -3.24 -15.42 10.98
N LEU A 285 -2.89 -14.18 11.26
CA LEU A 285 -2.54 -13.72 12.60
C LEU A 285 -3.81 -13.14 13.24
N GLU A 286 -4.39 -13.88 14.17
CA GLU A 286 -5.67 -13.53 14.81
C GLU A 286 -5.51 -12.30 15.70
N PHE A 287 -6.43 -11.35 15.58
CA PHE A 287 -6.45 -10.18 16.45
C PHE A 287 -6.78 -10.58 17.89
N LYS A 288 -5.85 -10.27 18.81
CA LYS A 288 -6.06 -10.38 20.25
C LYS A 288 -6.63 -9.05 20.73
N LYS A 289 -7.77 -9.08 21.43
CA LYS A 289 -8.39 -7.88 22.02
C LYS A 289 -7.32 -7.01 22.70
N GLY A 290 -6.95 -5.92 22.04
CA GLY A 290 -5.86 -5.05 22.44
C GLY A 290 -6.22 -3.58 22.22
N GLN A 291 -5.70 -2.71 23.09
CA GLN A 291 -5.76 -1.26 22.84
C GLN A 291 -4.85 -0.93 21.64
N ILE A 292 -5.28 0.00 20.79
CA ILE A 292 -4.52 0.47 19.59
C ILE A 292 -3.09 0.91 19.95
N GLU A 293 -2.85 1.33 21.19
CA GLU A 293 -1.52 1.65 21.75
C GLU A 293 -0.54 0.48 21.73
N ASN A 294 -1.04 -0.76 21.68
CA ASN A 294 -0.21 -1.96 21.56
C ASN A 294 -0.08 -2.44 20.10
N PHE A 295 -0.52 -1.65 19.12
CA PHE A 295 -0.34 -2.01 17.72
C PHE A 295 1.16 -2.16 17.41
N PRO A 296 1.59 -3.31 16.88
CA PRO A 296 3.01 -3.58 16.69
C PRO A 296 3.54 -2.78 15.49
N SER A 297 4.75 -2.23 15.63
CA SER A 297 5.48 -1.64 14.50
C SER A 297 5.94 -2.68 13.47
N LYS A 298 6.19 -3.91 13.97
CA LYS A 298 6.72 -5.03 13.20
C LYS A 298 6.19 -6.36 13.75
N ILE A 299 6.06 -7.34 12.86
CA ILE A 299 5.82 -8.74 13.24
C ILE A 299 7.17 -9.45 13.22
N ASN A 300 7.66 -9.83 14.39
CA ASN A 300 8.89 -10.62 14.49
C ASN A 300 8.59 -12.08 14.11
N PHE A 301 9.54 -12.74 13.47
CA PHE A 301 9.50 -14.17 13.21
C PHE A 301 10.85 -14.81 13.50
N THR A 302 10.82 -16.12 13.73
CA THR A 302 12.01 -16.93 13.93
C THR A 302 12.04 -18.09 12.95
N ILE A 303 13.24 -18.47 12.52
CA ILE A 303 13.47 -19.57 11.60
C ILE A 303 14.33 -20.60 12.31
N GLN A 304 13.84 -21.84 12.36
CA GLN A 304 14.57 -23.00 12.86
C GLN A 304 14.75 -23.99 11.71
N ILE A 305 16.00 -24.20 11.29
CA ILE A 305 16.34 -25.08 10.17
C ILE A 305 16.38 -26.53 10.68
N ALA A 306 15.81 -27.47 9.93
CA ALA A 306 15.68 -28.86 10.37
C ALA A 306 17.02 -29.52 10.75
N ASN A 307 18.07 -29.22 9.99
CA ASN A 307 19.42 -29.78 10.15
C ASN A 307 20.29 -28.97 11.13
N ASP A 308 19.79 -27.83 11.61
CA ASP A 308 20.50 -26.92 12.50
C ASP A 308 19.53 -26.39 13.56
N LYS A 309 19.09 -27.31 14.44
CA LYS A 309 18.04 -27.03 15.41
C LYS A 309 18.47 -26.07 16.52
N ASP A 310 19.77 -25.96 16.76
CA ASP A 310 20.36 -25.14 17.81
C ASP A 310 20.53 -23.68 17.38
N ASN A 311 20.55 -23.40 16.07
CA ASN A 311 20.59 -22.04 15.54
C ASN A 311 19.18 -21.55 15.17
N LEU A 312 18.73 -20.54 15.92
CA LEU A 312 17.52 -19.80 15.63
C LEU A 312 17.88 -18.50 14.91
N HIS A 313 17.37 -18.32 13.69
CA HIS A 313 17.51 -17.04 13.00
C HIS A 313 16.30 -16.15 13.30
N GLU A 314 16.52 -14.87 13.54
CA GLU A 314 15.45 -13.91 13.80
C GLU A 314 15.27 -12.95 12.63
N GLY A 315 14.02 -12.62 12.33
CA GLY A 315 13.66 -11.64 11.31
C GLY A 315 12.41 -10.87 11.71
N HIS A 316 12.03 -9.88 10.90
CA HIS A 316 10.82 -9.13 11.13
C HIS A 316 10.20 -8.60 9.83
N VAL A 317 8.88 -8.42 9.87
CA VAL A 317 8.07 -7.78 8.82
C VAL A 317 7.64 -6.42 9.35
N ALA A 318 8.07 -5.34 8.69
CA ALA A 318 7.58 -4.00 9.00
C ALA A 318 6.12 -3.86 8.55
N LEU A 319 5.25 -3.32 9.40
CA LEU A 319 3.85 -3.09 9.05
C LEU A 319 3.69 -1.70 8.45
N ASN A 320 2.95 -1.61 7.34
CA ASN A 320 2.56 -0.34 6.75
C ASN A 320 1.15 0.04 7.23
N ILE A 321 1.00 1.18 7.91
CA ILE A 321 -0.29 1.62 8.45
C ILE A 321 -1.36 1.79 7.37
N SER A 322 -0.95 2.04 6.12
CA SER A 322 -1.85 2.30 5.01
C SER A 322 -2.78 1.12 4.76
N TYR A 323 -2.37 -0.10 5.14
CA TYR A 323 -3.21 -1.30 5.06
C TYR A 323 -4.33 -1.34 6.11
N PHE A 324 -4.21 -0.56 7.19
CA PHE A 324 -5.09 -0.62 8.37
C PHE A 324 -6.06 0.57 8.47
N LEU A 325 -6.33 1.24 7.34
CA LEU A 325 -7.17 2.45 7.30
C LEU A 325 -8.68 2.17 7.17
N GLY A 326 -9.12 0.91 7.25
CA GLY A 326 -10.52 0.52 6.98
C GLY A 326 -11.57 1.24 7.85
N GLU A 327 -11.20 1.63 9.08
CA GLU A 327 -12.08 2.40 10.00
C GLU A 327 -12.42 3.80 9.47
N LEU A 328 -11.58 4.35 8.58
CA LEU A 328 -11.75 5.67 7.99
C LEU A 328 -12.76 5.67 6.84
N LYS A 329 -13.13 4.49 6.29
CA LYS A 329 -14.12 4.39 5.22
C LYS A 329 -15.47 4.90 5.72
N SER A 330 -16.14 5.73 4.94
CA SER A 330 -17.40 6.37 5.33
C SER A 330 -18.38 6.43 4.16
N LYS A 331 -19.67 6.24 4.44
CA LYS A 331 -20.74 6.48 3.46
C LYS A 331 -21.03 7.97 3.23
N PHE A 332 -20.49 8.82 4.09
CA PHE A 332 -20.69 10.26 4.09
C PHE A 332 -19.35 10.96 4.02
N ARG A 333 -19.29 12.07 3.27
CA ARG A 333 -18.16 12.98 3.29
C ARG A 333 -17.91 13.48 4.72
N CYS A 334 -16.69 13.31 5.20
CA CYS A 334 -16.24 13.78 6.50
C CYS A 334 -15.42 15.07 6.33
N CYS A 335 -16.02 16.21 6.64
CA CYS A 335 -15.35 17.51 6.60
C CYS A 335 -14.81 17.86 7.99
N ILE A 336 -13.48 17.91 8.12
CA ILE A 336 -12.77 18.13 9.39
C ILE A 336 -12.11 19.51 9.35
N GLY A 337 -12.46 20.39 10.29
CA GLY A 337 -11.81 21.68 10.48
C GLY A 337 -10.57 21.55 11.35
N VAL A 338 -9.46 22.13 10.91
CA VAL A 338 -8.22 22.20 11.68
C VAL A 338 -7.97 23.64 12.09
N GLU A 339 -8.01 23.90 13.38
CA GLU A 339 -7.99 25.25 13.95
C GLU A 339 -6.85 25.37 14.97
N GLY A 340 -6.28 26.56 15.14
CA GLY A 340 -5.13 26.74 16.04
C GLY A 340 -4.34 28.00 15.71
N GLY A 341 -3.54 28.46 16.67
CA GLY A 341 -2.64 29.60 16.51
C GLY A 341 -1.64 29.43 15.36
N ILE A 342 -1.05 30.55 14.93
CA ILE A 342 0.08 30.54 13.99
C ILE A 342 1.24 29.79 14.66
N GLY A 343 1.90 28.88 13.92
CA GLY A 343 3.01 28.10 14.45
C GLY A 343 2.63 26.87 15.29
N ASN A 344 1.33 26.57 15.51
CA ASN A 344 0.91 25.38 16.25
C ASN A 344 1.05 24.05 15.47
N GLY A 345 1.49 24.08 14.21
CA GLY A 345 1.73 22.86 13.42
C GLY A 345 0.48 22.28 12.75
N LYS A 346 -0.51 23.11 12.39
CA LYS A 346 -1.71 22.69 11.64
C LYS A 346 -1.37 21.99 10.32
N SER A 347 -0.56 22.65 9.49
CA SER A 347 -0.14 22.10 8.18
C SER A 347 0.70 20.83 8.34
N THR A 348 1.55 20.77 9.37
CA THR A 348 2.33 19.57 9.71
C THR A 348 1.43 18.40 10.11
N LEU A 349 0.39 18.65 10.91
CA LEU A 349 -0.62 17.65 11.27
C LEU A 349 -1.34 17.11 10.02
N LEU A 350 -1.70 18.00 9.09
CA LEU A 350 -2.34 17.62 7.83
C LEU A 350 -1.41 16.78 6.94
N ASN A 351 -0.13 17.12 6.85
CA ASN A 351 0.87 16.28 6.19
C ASN A 351 0.95 14.90 6.83
N GLY A 352 0.90 14.81 8.16
CA GLY A 352 0.83 13.53 8.87
C GLY A 352 -0.39 12.71 8.47
N PHE A 353 -1.57 13.32 8.35
CA PHE A 353 -2.78 12.64 7.86
C PHE A 353 -2.66 12.18 6.41
N VAL A 354 -2.09 12.98 5.51
CA VAL A 354 -1.86 12.58 4.11
C VAL A 354 -0.93 11.37 4.04
N ASN A 355 0.16 11.38 4.81
CA ASN A 355 1.15 10.31 4.81
C ASN A 355 0.59 8.97 5.31
N LEU A 356 -0.49 8.95 6.10
CA LEU A 356 -1.21 7.71 6.42
C LEU A 356 -1.63 6.94 5.16
N PHE A 357 -1.96 7.65 4.09
CA PHE A 357 -2.39 7.10 2.80
C PHE A 357 -1.24 6.99 1.80
N ASN A 358 0.02 7.13 2.22
CA ASN A 358 1.17 6.88 1.37
C ASN A 358 1.66 5.43 1.54
N PRO A 359 1.44 4.51 0.59
CA PRO A 359 1.90 3.13 0.75
C PRO A 359 3.43 2.98 0.64
N THR A 360 4.18 4.02 0.27
CA THR A 360 5.65 3.99 0.33
C THR A 360 6.15 4.31 1.74
N ASN A 361 7.41 3.98 2.02
CA ASN A 361 8.05 4.32 3.29
C ASN A 361 8.57 5.78 3.33
N GLU A 362 8.50 6.50 2.21
CA GLU A 362 8.97 7.87 2.11
C GLU A 362 7.90 8.85 2.59
N LEU A 363 8.35 9.97 3.17
CA LEU A 363 7.46 11.05 3.56
C LEU A 363 7.21 11.99 2.39
N GLU A 364 5.96 12.39 2.23
CA GLU A 364 5.56 13.40 1.26
C GLU A 364 5.00 14.64 1.98
N GLU A 365 5.39 15.82 1.51
CA GLU A 365 4.89 17.10 2.02
C GLU A 365 3.92 17.75 1.02
N TYR A 366 2.63 17.66 1.31
CA TYR A 366 1.57 18.23 0.45
C TYR A 366 1.21 19.66 0.85
N PHE A 367 1.18 19.92 2.15
CA PHE A 367 0.94 21.23 2.73
C PHE A 367 2.30 21.87 2.99
N ILE A 368 2.72 22.74 2.07
CA ILE A 368 4.05 23.37 2.09
C ILE A 368 4.15 24.36 3.25
N THR A 369 5.01 24.08 4.24
CA THR A 369 5.48 25.05 5.23
C THR A 369 6.72 25.77 4.69
N ASN A 370 6.60 26.52 3.60
CA ASN A 370 7.80 26.99 2.89
C ASN A 370 8.53 28.08 3.69
N ARG A 371 9.61 27.72 4.40
CA ARG A 371 10.45 28.63 5.21
C ARG A 371 11.30 29.61 4.39
N SER A 372 11.36 29.44 3.07
CA SER A 372 12.28 30.15 2.17
C SER A 372 11.71 31.38 1.45
N ILE A 373 10.39 31.60 1.43
CA ILE A 373 9.74 32.67 0.62
C ILE A 373 9.03 33.76 1.46
N GLY A 374 9.18 33.77 2.79
CA GLY A 374 8.69 34.85 3.64
C GLY A 374 7.18 34.91 3.89
N THR A 375 6.37 34.05 3.25
CA THR A 375 4.93 33.88 3.54
C THR A 375 4.69 32.53 4.22
N HIS A 376 4.92 32.46 5.53
CA HIS A 376 4.91 31.22 6.34
C HIS A 376 3.56 30.87 6.99
N VAL A 377 2.47 31.48 6.54
CA VAL A 377 1.18 31.39 7.23
C VAL A 377 0.08 31.13 6.21
N THR A 378 -0.81 30.18 6.50
CA THR A 378 -2.06 29.99 5.76
C THR A 378 -2.82 31.32 5.73
N THR A 379 -2.97 31.94 4.56
CA THR A 379 -3.61 33.27 4.40
C THR A 379 -5.07 33.21 3.91
N SER A 380 -5.50 32.02 3.47
CA SER A 380 -6.85 31.78 2.96
C SER A 380 -7.43 30.50 3.56
N PHE A 381 -8.75 30.44 3.62
CA PHE A 381 -9.47 29.22 3.97
C PHE A 381 -9.31 28.22 2.83
N SER A 382 -8.71 27.07 3.12
CA SER A 382 -8.56 25.97 2.19
C SER A 382 -9.48 24.83 2.60
N ASN A 383 -10.18 24.26 1.64
CA ASN A 383 -10.87 22.98 1.79
C ASN A 383 -10.25 22.02 0.79
N THR A 384 -9.48 21.06 1.28
CA THR A 384 -8.69 20.15 0.46
C THR A 384 -9.25 18.75 0.60
N SER A 385 -9.64 18.14 -0.53
CA SER A 385 -10.13 16.77 -0.53
C SER A 385 -8.97 15.77 -0.55
N LEU A 386 -9.01 14.79 0.34
CA LEU A 386 -8.09 13.65 0.29
C LEU A 386 -8.19 12.93 -1.05
N LYS A 387 -9.41 12.78 -1.60
CA LYS A 387 -9.64 12.11 -2.87
C LYS A 387 -8.93 12.81 -4.03
N GLU A 388 -8.92 14.14 -4.03
CA GLU A 388 -8.20 14.94 -5.03
C GLU A 388 -6.68 14.72 -4.93
N ILE A 389 -6.13 14.74 -3.71
CA ILE A 389 -4.70 14.48 -3.44
C ILE A 389 -4.27 13.06 -3.86
N LEU A 390 -5.11 12.07 -3.60
CA LEU A 390 -4.78 10.69 -3.96
C LEU A 390 -4.90 10.46 -5.47
N SER A 391 -5.80 11.19 -6.15
CA SER A 391 -6.00 11.07 -7.60
C SER A 391 -4.92 11.71 -8.46
N SER A 392 -4.11 12.62 -7.91
CA SER A 392 -3.02 13.30 -8.64
C SER A 392 -1.73 12.48 -8.73
N LYS A 393 -1.62 11.36 -8.02
CA LYS A 393 -0.42 10.49 -8.02
C LYS A 393 -0.39 9.59 -9.27
N GLN A 394 0.74 9.56 -9.96
CA GLN A 394 0.93 8.78 -11.19
C GLN A 394 1.35 7.31 -10.95
N ASP A 395 1.93 7.00 -9.78
CA ASP A 395 2.36 5.65 -9.42
C ASP A 395 1.27 4.90 -8.64
N ILE A 396 0.62 3.95 -9.33
CA ILE A 396 -0.48 3.14 -8.78
C ILE A 396 0.10 1.98 -7.98
N HIS A 397 0.45 2.21 -6.71
CA HIS A 397 0.63 1.10 -5.77
C HIS A 397 -0.71 0.34 -5.66
N PRO A 398 -0.75 -1.01 -5.68
CA PRO A 398 -2.00 -1.79 -5.71
C PRO A 398 -3.02 -1.38 -4.64
N LEU A 399 -2.54 -1.12 -3.42
CA LEU A 399 -3.36 -0.66 -2.29
C LEU A 399 -4.10 0.68 -2.55
N GLN A 400 -3.56 1.58 -3.38
CA GLN A 400 -4.19 2.87 -3.68
C GLN A 400 -5.54 2.71 -4.36
N GLN A 401 -5.76 1.61 -5.08
CA GLN A 401 -7.07 1.32 -5.66
C GLN A 401 -8.14 1.25 -4.58
N SER A 402 -7.83 0.80 -3.37
CA SER A 402 -8.80 0.73 -2.26
C SER A 402 -9.10 2.09 -1.61
N PHE A 403 -8.40 3.15 -1.99
CA PHE A 403 -8.57 4.46 -1.36
C PHE A 403 -9.74 5.28 -1.90
N HIS A 404 -10.37 4.84 -3.00
CA HIS A 404 -11.53 5.52 -3.60
C HIS A 404 -12.74 5.65 -2.65
N ASP A 405 -12.81 4.78 -1.64
CA ASP A 405 -13.86 4.76 -0.61
C ASP A 405 -13.67 5.81 0.50
N PHE A 406 -12.55 6.53 0.53
CA PHE A 406 -12.29 7.58 1.53
C PHE A 406 -12.76 8.93 1.00
N ASP A 407 -13.84 9.47 1.59
CA ASP A 407 -14.33 10.82 1.32
C ASP A 407 -14.10 11.71 2.54
N ILE A 408 -12.84 12.16 2.69
CA ILE A 408 -12.40 13.06 3.77
C ILE A 408 -11.96 14.37 3.14
N ALA A 409 -12.38 15.48 3.73
CA ALA A 409 -11.93 16.80 3.35
C ALA A 409 -11.44 17.56 4.58
N TRP A 410 -10.30 18.22 4.46
CA TRP A 410 -9.71 18.99 5.54
C TRP A 410 -9.88 20.47 5.24
N CYS A 411 -10.40 21.20 6.23
CA CYS A 411 -10.54 22.63 6.17
C CYS A 411 -9.45 23.28 7.02
N ASP A 412 -8.38 23.76 6.38
CA ASP A 412 -7.33 24.55 7.04
C ASP A 412 -7.61 26.04 6.89
N SER A 413 -7.32 26.80 7.93
CA SER A 413 -7.54 28.24 7.93
C SER A 413 -6.36 28.97 8.55
N TRP A 414 -6.35 30.29 8.41
CA TRP A 414 -5.34 31.13 9.04
C TRP A 414 -5.33 30.93 10.57
N GLY A 415 -4.17 31.18 11.18
CA GLY A 415 -4.05 31.01 12.63
C GLY A 415 -4.85 32.03 13.42
N PHE A 416 -5.25 31.66 14.65
CA PHE A 416 -6.11 32.48 15.49
C PHE A 416 -5.62 33.92 15.67
N THR A 417 -6.53 34.88 15.47
CA THR A 417 -6.36 36.29 15.84
C THR A 417 -7.60 36.83 16.55
N ASP A 418 -7.42 37.93 17.29
CA ASP A 418 -8.49 38.49 18.14
C ASP A 418 -9.71 39.02 17.35
N SER A 419 -9.53 39.25 16.05
CA SER A 419 -10.55 39.70 15.11
C SER A 419 -11.13 38.59 14.22
N ASP A 420 -10.91 37.31 14.57
CA ASP A 420 -11.41 36.22 13.74
C ASP A 420 -12.93 36.09 13.76
N ILE A 421 -13.45 35.75 12.59
CA ILE A 421 -14.84 35.36 12.38
C ILE A 421 -15.24 34.17 13.29
N SER A 422 -16.53 34.09 13.59
CA SER A 422 -17.08 32.99 14.38
C SER A 422 -16.88 31.65 13.67
N LEU A 423 -16.56 30.60 14.43
CA LEU A 423 -16.47 29.23 13.90
C LEU A 423 -17.81 28.71 13.38
N LYS A 424 -18.93 29.33 13.79
CA LYS A 424 -20.26 29.04 13.25
C LYS A 424 -20.30 29.11 11.72
N TYR A 425 -19.66 30.12 11.12
CA TYR A 425 -19.66 30.26 9.66
C TYR A 425 -18.94 29.10 8.94
N LYS A 426 -17.90 28.55 9.56
CA LYS A 426 -17.19 27.35 9.08
C LYS A 426 -18.06 26.09 9.31
N ALA A 427 -18.68 25.98 10.49
CA ALA A 427 -19.56 24.88 10.84
C ALA A 427 -20.81 24.79 9.95
N ASP A 428 -21.32 25.93 9.49
CA ASP A 428 -22.48 26.02 8.60
C ASP A 428 -22.12 25.89 7.11
N GLY A 429 -20.82 25.87 6.75
CA GLY A 429 -20.37 25.77 5.36
C GLY A 429 -20.60 27.05 4.55
N THR A 430 -20.54 28.21 5.21
CA THR A 430 -20.73 29.54 4.60
C THR A 430 -19.42 30.20 4.16
N LEU A 431 -18.27 29.56 4.43
CA LEU A 431 -16.95 29.96 3.95
C LEU A 431 -16.47 28.96 2.90
N TYR A 432 -16.16 29.45 1.70
CA TYR A 432 -15.72 28.62 0.59
C TYR A 432 -14.19 28.63 0.45
N HIS A 433 -13.67 27.62 -0.25
CA HIS A 433 -12.25 27.52 -0.59
C HIS A 433 -11.73 28.81 -1.25
N GLY A 434 -10.54 29.27 -0.84
CA GLY A 434 -9.84 30.42 -1.40
C GLY A 434 -10.23 31.77 -0.78
N VAL A 435 -11.21 31.83 0.12
CA VAL A 435 -11.57 33.06 0.83
C VAL A 435 -10.39 33.52 1.68
N SER A 436 -9.85 34.71 1.41
CA SER A 436 -8.75 35.27 2.18
C SER A 436 -9.23 35.91 3.47
N LYS A 437 -8.35 35.95 4.48
CA LYS A 437 -8.63 36.57 5.77
C LYS A 437 -9.16 38.01 5.63
N ASP A 438 -8.49 38.82 4.80
CA ASP A 438 -8.78 40.25 4.65
C ASP A 438 -10.03 40.53 3.78
N LYS A 439 -10.53 39.53 3.06
CA LYS A 439 -11.70 39.62 2.17
C LYS A 439 -12.72 38.54 2.51
N CYS A 440 -12.95 38.32 3.80
CA CYS A 440 -13.86 37.29 4.26
C CYS A 440 -15.32 37.66 3.95
N ILE A 441 -15.89 37.04 2.92
CA ILE A 441 -17.31 37.20 2.54
C ILE A 441 -18.08 35.96 3.01
N ILE A 442 -19.11 36.18 3.83
CA ILE A 442 -20.03 35.13 4.27
C ILE A 442 -21.00 34.82 3.12
N GLN A 443 -21.04 33.56 2.70
CA GLN A 443 -21.84 33.09 1.58
C GLN A 443 -23.01 32.23 2.04
N GLN A 444 -23.87 31.80 1.10
CA GLN A 444 -24.94 30.85 1.41
C GLN A 444 -24.34 29.49 1.85
N PRO A 445 -24.99 28.76 2.77
CA PRO A 445 -24.50 27.46 3.22
C PRO A 445 -24.36 26.46 2.07
N LEU A 446 -23.21 25.79 1.99
CA LEU A 446 -22.99 24.65 1.09
C LEU A 446 -22.49 23.44 1.88
N ASP A 447 -23.16 22.30 1.69
CA ASP A 447 -22.86 21.07 2.41
C ASP A 447 -21.43 20.55 2.19
N CYS A 448 -20.83 20.80 1.03
CA CYS A 448 -19.46 20.38 0.72
C CYS A 448 -18.38 21.15 1.50
N TYR A 449 -18.71 22.33 2.05
CA TYR A 449 -17.85 23.15 2.91
C TYR A 449 -18.23 23.07 4.39
N ARG A 450 -19.32 22.37 4.72
CA ARG A 450 -19.84 22.28 6.08
C ARG A 450 -18.98 21.40 6.95
N ILE A 451 -18.35 21.97 7.97
CA ILE A 451 -17.47 21.24 8.91
C ILE A 451 -18.30 20.44 9.92
N ASN A 452 -17.94 19.17 10.15
CA ASN A 452 -18.66 18.28 11.06
C ASN A 452 -17.87 17.97 12.34
N CYS A 453 -16.57 18.18 12.33
CA CYS A 453 -15.68 17.98 13.48
C CYS A 453 -14.58 19.04 13.45
N PHE A 454 -14.19 19.55 14.62
CA PHE A 454 -13.06 20.47 14.76
C PHE A 454 -11.93 19.79 15.54
N ILE A 455 -10.72 19.90 15.00
CA ILE A 455 -9.47 19.55 15.68
C ILE A 455 -8.75 20.85 16.00
N PHE A 456 -8.61 21.15 17.29
CA PHE A 456 -7.81 22.25 17.79
C PHE A 456 -6.36 21.81 17.95
N VAL A 457 -5.43 22.52 17.32
CA VAL A 457 -4.01 22.20 17.34
C VAL A 457 -3.26 23.21 18.18
N VAL A 458 -2.47 22.73 19.14
CA VAL A 458 -1.72 23.55 20.10
C VAL A 458 -0.31 22.99 20.23
N SER A 459 0.71 23.84 20.03
CA SER A 459 2.09 23.42 20.32
C SER A 459 2.26 23.22 21.82
N ILE A 460 3.15 22.32 22.24
CA ILE A 460 3.41 22.09 23.66
C ILE A 460 3.87 23.36 24.40
N ILE A 461 4.56 24.26 23.70
CA ILE A 461 4.97 25.57 24.21
C ILE A 461 3.74 26.44 24.49
N ASN A 462 2.85 26.59 23.51
CA ASN A 462 1.63 27.38 23.67
C ASN A 462 0.64 26.72 24.65
N PHE A 463 0.72 25.41 24.83
CA PHE A 463 -0.05 24.68 25.83
C PHE A 463 0.41 24.99 27.26
N ALA A 464 1.63 25.48 27.46
CA ALA A 464 2.09 25.98 28.75
C ALA A 464 1.71 27.46 28.99
N GLU A 465 1.25 28.18 27.96
CA GLU A 465 0.96 29.61 28.02
C GLU A 465 -0.53 29.91 28.27
N ILE A 466 -0.82 30.57 29.40
CA ILE A 466 -2.18 30.93 29.85
C ILE A 466 -2.95 31.74 28.79
N ASN A 467 -2.31 32.74 28.19
CA ASN A 467 -2.94 33.63 27.22
C ASN A 467 -3.33 32.89 25.94
N ALA A 468 -2.48 31.99 25.45
CA ALA A 468 -2.75 31.17 24.28
C ALA A 468 -3.91 30.20 24.55
N LEU A 469 -3.87 29.51 25.69
CA LEU A 469 -4.92 28.58 26.11
C LEU A 469 -6.29 29.25 26.29
N THR A 470 -6.33 30.47 26.84
CA THR A 470 -7.59 31.22 26.99
C THR A 470 -8.25 31.50 25.63
N LYS A 471 -7.46 31.82 24.60
CA LYS A 471 -7.97 32.03 23.23
C LYS A 471 -8.50 30.73 22.62
N ILE A 472 -7.79 29.63 22.84
CA ILE A 472 -8.19 28.29 22.39
C ILE A 472 -9.49 27.85 23.08
N GLU A 473 -9.58 28.02 24.40
CA GLU A 473 -10.77 27.68 25.18
C GLU A 473 -12.02 28.43 24.70
N LYS A 474 -11.89 29.73 24.43
CA LYS A 474 -12.99 30.52 23.86
C LYS A 474 -13.51 29.91 22.55
N LYS A 475 -12.61 29.46 21.68
CA LYS A 475 -12.97 28.83 20.40
C LYS A 475 -13.52 27.41 20.56
N ILE A 476 -13.03 26.65 21.55
CA ILE A 476 -13.59 25.35 21.94
C ILE A 476 -15.04 25.53 22.40
N MET A 477 -15.31 26.52 23.25
CA MET A 477 -16.67 26.82 23.71
C MET A 477 -17.61 27.21 22.57
N GLU A 478 -17.15 28.02 21.60
CA GLU A 478 -17.93 28.32 20.38
C GLU A 478 -18.37 27.04 19.64
N VAL A 479 -17.52 26.01 19.57
CA VAL A 479 -17.82 24.74 18.90
C VAL A 479 -18.78 23.86 19.72
N ILE A 480 -18.62 23.86 21.04
CA ILE A 480 -19.52 23.14 21.96
C ILE A 480 -20.94 23.73 21.90
N ASP A 481 -21.06 25.05 21.83
CA ASP A 481 -22.34 25.76 21.70
C ASP A 481 -23.08 25.41 20.39
N LEU A 482 -22.33 25.01 19.35
CA LEU A 482 -22.87 24.50 18.08
C LEU A 482 -23.25 23.01 18.15
N GLY A 483 -23.07 22.36 19.30
CA GLY A 483 -23.33 20.93 19.49
C GLY A 483 -22.29 20.01 18.84
N ILE A 484 -21.11 20.54 18.47
CA ILE A 484 -20.02 19.78 17.88
C ILE A 484 -19.05 19.39 18.99
N THR A 485 -18.59 18.12 18.98
CA THR A 485 -17.59 17.66 19.94
C THR A 485 -16.18 18.06 19.47
N PRO A 486 -15.44 18.87 20.25
CA PRO A 486 -14.09 19.29 19.89
C PRO A 486 -13.06 18.18 20.17
N LEU A 487 -12.03 18.11 19.33
CA LEU A 487 -10.82 17.32 19.56
C LEU A 487 -9.64 18.26 19.78
N LEU A 488 -8.67 17.86 20.60
CA LEU A 488 -7.45 18.62 20.86
C LEU A 488 -6.22 17.79 20.47
N ALA A 489 -5.34 18.37 19.66
CA ALA A 489 -4.05 17.81 19.28
C ALA A 489 -2.92 18.68 19.84
N ILE A 490 -2.09 18.08 20.71
CA ILE A 490 -0.90 18.72 21.27
C ILE A 490 0.30 18.28 20.45
N THR A 491 0.96 19.24 19.80
CA THR A 491 2.04 19.02 18.82
C THR A 491 3.40 19.46 19.36
N PHE A 492 4.47 19.07 18.65
CA PHE A 492 5.85 19.46 18.95
C PHE A 492 6.33 19.08 20.35
N VAL A 493 5.82 17.98 20.91
CA VAL A 493 6.24 17.51 22.24
C VAL A 493 7.70 17.03 22.26
N ASP A 494 8.28 16.75 21.09
CA ASP A 494 9.68 16.41 20.88
C ASP A 494 10.64 17.61 21.07
N THR A 495 10.12 18.85 21.09
CA THR A 495 10.95 20.04 21.30
C THR A 495 11.29 20.30 22.77
N ILE A 496 10.74 19.51 23.70
CA ILE A 496 10.97 19.66 25.15
C ILE A 496 11.48 18.36 25.76
N THR A 497 12.14 18.46 26.91
CA THR A 497 12.64 17.28 27.63
C THR A 497 11.49 16.49 28.27
N ILE A 498 11.69 15.19 28.48
CA ILE A 498 10.69 14.30 29.11
C ILE A 498 10.23 14.83 30.48
N ASN A 499 11.16 15.35 31.28
CA ASN A 499 10.83 15.91 32.59
C ASN A 499 9.94 17.15 32.47
N HIS A 500 10.29 18.07 31.57
CA HIS A 500 9.51 19.29 31.35
C HIS A 500 8.12 18.97 30.78
N TYR A 501 8.02 17.97 29.89
CA TYR A 501 6.75 17.46 29.39
C TYR A 501 5.86 16.93 30.52
N GLN A 502 6.43 16.13 31.42
CA GLN A 502 5.68 15.62 32.57
C GLN A 502 5.22 16.75 33.49
N ASP A 503 6.03 17.78 33.69
CA ASP A 503 5.67 18.94 34.51
C ASP A 503 4.50 19.73 33.88
N ILE A 504 4.53 20.00 32.58
CA ILE A 504 3.44 20.66 31.86
C ILE A 504 2.15 19.83 31.93
N MET A 505 2.25 18.51 31.70
CA MET A 505 1.08 17.62 31.73
C MET A 505 0.51 17.43 33.14
N ARG A 506 1.35 17.44 34.19
CA ARG A 506 0.90 17.41 35.59
C ARG A 506 0.31 18.73 36.06
N ALA A 507 0.90 19.84 35.61
CA ALA A 507 0.43 21.17 35.96
C ALA A 507 -0.98 21.44 35.40
N LYS A 508 -1.39 20.73 34.33
CA LYS A 508 -2.65 20.92 33.56
C LYS A 508 -3.08 22.39 33.65
N PRO A 509 -2.32 23.33 33.05
CA PRO A 509 -2.42 24.75 33.37
C PRO A 509 -3.84 25.33 33.18
N PHE A 510 -4.69 24.67 32.37
CA PHE A 510 -6.13 24.91 32.28
C PHE A 510 -6.95 23.60 32.21
N ASN A 511 -8.10 23.59 32.88
CA ASN A 511 -9.20 22.67 32.57
C ASN A 511 -9.88 23.15 31.27
N LEU A 512 -9.31 22.80 30.11
CA LEU A 512 -9.98 23.03 28.83
C LEU A 512 -11.30 22.23 28.80
N SER A 513 -12.32 22.76 28.14
CA SER A 513 -13.63 22.08 27.99
C SER A 513 -13.60 20.94 26.97
N VAL A 514 -12.53 20.15 26.97
CA VAL A 514 -12.32 18.98 26.12
C VAL A 514 -12.22 17.75 27.02
N GLN A 515 -12.96 16.70 26.70
CA GLN A 515 -12.86 15.44 27.43
C GLN A 515 -11.45 14.85 27.28
N ASP A 516 -10.89 14.29 28.36
CA ASP A 516 -9.54 13.69 28.32
C ASP A 516 -9.39 12.64 27.19
N SER A 517 -10.45 11.89 26.88
CA SER A 517 -10.46 10.91 25.78
C SER A 517 -10.41 11.51 24.36
N ASN A 518 -10.52 12.83 24.24
CA ASN A 518 -10.47 13.60 23.00
C ASN A 518 -9.18 14.45 22.90
N ILE A 519 -8.23 14.27 23.82
CA ILE A 519 -6.92 14.92 23.81
C ILE A 519 -5.90 13.93 23.24
N PHE A 520 -5.16 14.35 22.22
CA PHE A 520 -4.19 13.54 21.50
C PHE A 520 -2.83 14.23 21.52
N ILE A 521 -1.78 13.47 21.82
CA ILE A 521 -0.39 13.92 21.71
C ILE A 521 0.16 13.43 20.38
N ILE A 522 0.68 14.34 19.57
CA ILE A 522 1.16 14.08 18.22
C ILE A 522 2.64 14.46 18.11
N ASN A 523 3.46 13.46 17.83
CA ASN A 523 4.86 13.63 17.44
C ASN A 523 4.89 13.91 15.94
N ASN A 524 5.18 15.15 15.58
CA ASN A 524 5.19 15.57 14.19
C ASN A 524 6.37 14.93 13.42
N TYR A 525 6.19 14.76 12.11
CA TYR A 525 7.34 14.52 11.24
C TYR A 525 8.11 15.84 11.07
N THR A 526 9.43 15.76 11.16
CA THR A 526 10.34 16.91 11.04
C THR A 526 11.01 16.92 9.67
N GLU A 527 11.51 18.08 9.22
CA GLU A 527 12.22 18.24 7.94
C GLU A 527 13.47 17.33 7.80
N LYS A 528 13.97 16.75 8.90
CA LYS A 528 15.11 15.83 8.91
C LYS A 528 14.70 14.37 8.68
N GLU A 529 13.42 14.07 8.83
CA GLU A 529 12.89 12.72 8.64
C GLU A 529 12.45 12.57 7.19
N THR A 530 13.05 11.60 6.50
CA THR A 530 12.69 11.24 5.12
C THR A 530 11.82 9.99 5.06
N HIS A 531 11.74 9.24 6.15
CA HIS A 531 11.05 7.96 6.24
C HIS A 531 9.97 7.99 7.32
N ARG A 532 8.92 7.20 7.07
CA ARG A 532 7.79 7.05 7.98
C ARG A 532 8.18 6.26 9.23
N ASP A 533 7.65 6.70 10.37
CA ASP A 533 7.66 5.99 11.64
C ASP A 533 6.24 5.56 11.98
N ILE A 534 6.03 4.24 12.03
CA ILE A 534 4.75 3.61 12.35
C ILE A 534 4.20 4.01 13.73
N THR A 535 5.06 4.36 14.69
CA THR A 535 4.65 4.85 16.01
C THR A 535 3.95 6.21 15.88
N LYS A 536 4.49 7.11 15.05
CA LYS A 536 3.88 8.41 14.74
C LYS A 536 2.60 8.20 13.92
N ASP A 537 2.63 7.32 12.92
CA ASP A 537 1.46 6.96 12.12
C ASP A 537 0.28 6.49 12.98
N VAL A 538 0.52 5.64 13.98
CA VAL A 538 -0.54 5.20 14.91
C VAL A 538 -1.15 6.37 15.67
N GLN A 539 -0.37 7.38 16.07
CA GLN A 539 -0.89 8.60 16.72
C GLN A 539 -1.82 9.38 15.78
N TYR A 540 -1.40 9.61 14.53
CA TYR A 540 -2.23 10.27 13.52
C TYR A 540 -3.50 9.47 13.22
N LEU A 541 -3.38 8.14 13.06
CA LEU A 541 -4.53 7.26 12.78
C LEU A 541 -5.55 7.32 13.91
N ARG A 542 -5.13 7.33 15.18
CA ARG A 542 -6.04 7.44 16.34
C ARG A 542 -6.86 8.73 16.29
N LEU A 543 -6.19 9.87 16.08
CA LEU A 543 -6.84 11.17 15.99
C LEU A 543 -7.80 11.23 14.79
N LEU A 544 -7.35 10.81 13.61
CA LEU A 544 -8.17 10.84 12.40
C LEU A 544 -9.37 9.87 12.50
N THR A 545 -9.18 8.68 13.06
CA THR A 545 -10.27 7.73 13.31
C THR A 545 -11.32 8.33 14.22
N LYS A 546 -10.91 9.01 15.30
CA LYS A 546 -11.84 9.68 16.21
C LYS A 546 -12.60 10.81 15.51
N ALA A 547 -11.91 11.62 14.70
CA ALA A 547 -12.53 12.71 13.94
C ALA A 547 -13.58 12.19 12.93
N VAL A 548 -13.24 11.13 12.18
CA VAL A 548 -14.16 10.48 11.24
C VAL A 548 -15.36 9.86 11.97
N GLN A 549 -15.14 9.21 13.12
CA GLN A 549 -16.24 8.66 13.94
C GLN A 549 -17.20 9.76 14.40
N LEU A 550 -16.70 10.89 14.88
CA LEU A 550 -17.55 12.02 15.28
C LEU A 550 -18.34 12.61 14.10
N CYS A 551 -17.72 12.70 12.91
CA CYS A 551 -18.42 13.12 11.69
C CYS A 551 -19.58 12.17 11.35
N LYS A 552 -19.35 10.85 11.41
CA LYS A 552 -20.38 9.82 11.16
C LYS A 552 -21.55 9.96 12.12
N ILE A 553 -21.27 10.03 13.43
CA ILE A 553 -22.29 10.18 14.48
C ILE A 553 -23.11 11.47 14.26
N GLY A 554 -22.43 12.58 13.95
CA GLY A 554 -23.09 13.87 13.69
C GLY A 554 -24.05 13.80 12.51
N LYS A 555 -23.63 13.19 11.39
CA LYS A 555 -24.47 13.02 10.19
C LYS A 555 -25.64 12.07 10.41
N GLU A 556 -25.43 10.97 11.13
CA GLU A 556 -26.50 10.02 11.47
C GLU A 556 -27.56 10.68 12.37
N LYS A 557 -27.14 11.46 13.37
CA LYS A 557 -28.05 12.23 14.22
C LYS A 557 -28.89 13.22 13.40
N GLU A 558 -28.26 13.97 12.50
CA GLU A 558 -28.96 14.92 11.62
C GLU A 558 -30.00 14.23 10.73
N LEU A 559 -29.66 13.06 10.16
CA LEU A 559 -30.59 12.26 9.36
C LEU A 559 -31.78 11.78 10.20
N MET A 560 -31.53 11.31 11.42
CA MET A 560 -32.59 10.88 12.34
C MET A 560 -33.50 12.04 12.74
N ASP A 561 -32.95 13.23 12.96
CA ASP A 561 -33.74 14.42 13.30
C ASP A 561 -34.58 14.91 12.10
N LYS A 562 -34.05 14.83 10.88
CA LYS A 562 -34.79 15.08 9.64
C LYS A 562 -35.93 14.09 9.43
N LEU A 563 -35.72 12.80 9.73
CA LEU A 563 -36.78 11.79 9.64
C LEU A 563 -37.88 12.03 10.68
N LYS A 564 -37.52 12.43 11.91
CA LYS A 564 -38.49 12.77 12.96
C LYS A 564 -39.33 13.99 12.58
N SER A 565 -38.72 15.05 12.05
CA SER A 565 -39.48 16.25 11.65
C SER A 565 -40.46 15.98 10.52
N LEU A 566 -40.11 15.11 9.57
CA LEU A 566 -41.01 14.66 8.50
C LEU A 566 -42.17 13.80 9.04
N SER A 567 -41.93 12.99 10.08
CA SER A 567 -42.98 12.16 10.68
C SER A 567 -44.02 12.97 11.47
N ILE A 568 -43.62 14.08 12.09
CA ILE A 568 -44.52 14.95 12.87
C ILE A 568 -45.42 15.79 11.96
N ASN A 569 -44.90 16.27 10.84
CA ASN A 569 -45.67 17.09 9.88
C ASN A 569 -46.77 16.31 9.12
N ASN A 570 -46.72 14.97 9.12
CA ASN A 570 -47.75 14.13 8.51
C ASN A 570 -48.92 13.76 9.44
N VAL A 571 -48.80 14.02 10.74
CA VAL A 571 -49.89 13.73 11.70
C VAL A 571 -50.87 14.89 11.83
N ASP A 572 -50.41 16.13 11.65
CA ASP A 572 -51.27 17.33 11.77
C ASP A 572 -52.06 17.71 10.50
N SER A 573 -51.83 17.02 9.37
CA SER A 573 -52.56 17.29 8.11
C SER A 573 -53.81 16.42 7.91
N PHE A 574 -54.09 15.44 8.79
CA PHE A 574 -55.27 14.57 8.69
C PHE A 574 -56.47 14.98 9.57
N SER A 575 -56.41 16.11 10.29
CA SER A 575 -57.49 16.50 11.22
C SER A 575 -58.06 17.91 11.02
N LYS A 576 -58.18 18.39 9.77
CA LYS A 576 -59.01 19.58 9.47
C LYS A 576 -59.81 19.39 8.18
N THR A 577 -60.98 18.78 8.30
CA THR A 577 -62.11 18.98 7.37
C THR A 577 -62.61 20.43 7.50
N PRO A 578 -62.68 21.23 6.41
CA PRO A 578 -63.50 22.41 6.39
C PRO A 578 -64.88 22.05 5.83
N ILE A 579 -65.89 22.15 6.69
CA ILE A 579 -67.29 22.29 6.28
C ILE A 579 -67.42 23.68 5.65
N LYS A 580 -67.84 23.76 4.38
CA LYS A 580 -68.56 24.93 3.86
C LYS A 580 -69.44 24.55 2.67
N ASN A 581 -70.74 24.58 2.94
CA ASN A 581 -71.82 24.69 1.96
C ASN A 581 -71.63 25.95 1.12
N GLN A 582 -71.80 25.84 -0.21
CA GLN A 582 -72.35 26.94 -1.02
C GLN A 582 -72.97 26.41 -2.32
N SER A 583 -74.15 26.94 -2.61
CA SER A 583 -75.10 26.64 -3.67
C SER A 583 -74.83 27.45 -4.94
N ILE A 584 -74.76 26.73 -6.07
CA ILE A 584 -75.47 26.86 -7.38
C ILE A 584 -76.01 28.24 -7.88
N LEU A 585 -75.84 28.45 -9.21
CA LEU A 585 -76.34 29.45 -10.21
C LEU A 585 -75.44 30.69 -10.42
N ASP A 586 -75.09 31.18 -11.62
CA ASP A 586 -75.55 30.93 -13.00
C ASP A 586 -74.61 31.56 -14.07
N GLY A 587 -74.66 31.06 -15.32
CA GLY A 587 -74.41 31.75 -16.63
C GLY A 587 -72.98 32.18 -17.01
N GLU A 588 -72.43 32.04 -18.23
CA GLU A 588 -72.93 31.66 -19.57
C GLU A 588 -71.74 31.24 -20.49
N SER A 589 -72.03 30.34 -21.46
CA SER A 589 -71.55 30.24 -22.87
C SER A 589 -70.06 30.46 -23.24
N SER A 590 -69.41 29.79 -24.19
CA SER A 590 -69.62 28.61 -25.06
C SER A 590 -68.42 28.62 -26.02
N PHE A 591 -67.74 27.49 -26.28
CA PHE A 591 -67.22 27.11 -27.61
C PHE A 591 -66.65 25.67 -27.59
N THR A 592 -67.45 24.76 -28.17
CA THR A 592 -67.18 23.53 -28.93
C THR A 592 -65.84 22.75 -28.84
N ASN A 593 -65.97 21.50 -28.37
CA ASN A 593 -65.51 20.20 -28.89
C ASN A 593 -64.12 20.04 -29.55
N SER A 594 -63.28 19.21 -28.92
CA SER A 594 -62.81 17.96 -29.57
C SER A 594 -62.41 16.90 -28.53
N ILE A 595 -62.67 15.66 -28.90
CA ILE A 595 -62.64 14.43 -28.10
C ILE A 595 -61.18 14.02 -27.82
N SER A 596 -60.84 13.73 -26.55
CA SER A 596 -59.68 12.90 -26.23
C SER A 596 -60.02 11.91 -25.11
N ALA A 597 -59.73 10.64 -25.40
CA ALA A 597 -60.00 9.50 -24.55
C ALA A 597 -59.16 9.53 -23.26
N SER A 598 -59.79 9.12 -22.16
CA SER A 598 -59.14 8.88 -20.88
C SER A 598 -58.07 7.79 -21.00
N PRO A 599 -56.86 7.95 -20.42
CA PRO A 599 -55.90 6.88 -20.36
C PRO A 599 -56.35 5.87 -19.30
N ALA A 600 -56.54 4.61 -19.73
CA ALA A 600 -56.69 3.47 -18.85
C ALA A 600 -55.50 3.40 -17.87
N GLN A 601 -55.80 3.37 -16.57
CA GLN A 601 -54.81 3.00 -15.55
C GLN A 601 -54.41 1.55 -15.78
N ALA A 602 -53.27 1.32 -16.42
CA ALA A 602 -52.62 0.04 -16.42
C ALA A 602 -52.21 -0.29 -14.97
N GLN A 603 -52.91 -1.21 -14.32
CA GLN A 603 -52.44 -1.87 -13.10
C GLN A 603 -51.10 -2.54 -13.44
N LYS A 604 -49.99 -1.91 -13.03
CA LYS A 604 -48.66 -2.50 -13.10
C LYS A 604 -48.66 -3.71 -12.17
N SER A 605 -48.59 -4.92 -12.72
CA SER A 605 -48.45 -6.13 -11.92
C SER A 605 -47.18 -6.04 -11.06
N PRO A 606 -47.24 -6.39 -9.76
CA PRO A 606 -46.07 -6.33 -8.88
C PRO A 606 -44.96 -7.21 -9.46
N HIS A 607 -43.76 -6.64 -9.58
CA HIS A 607 -42.59 -7.38 -10.05
C HIS A 607 -42.21 -8.40 -8.97
N ARG A 608 -42.21 -9.68 -9.36
CA ARG A 608 -41.86 -10.82 -8.51
C ARG A 608 -40.50 -11.35 -8.90
N ILE A 609 -39.75 -11.85 -7.91
CA ILE A 609 -38.45 -12.50 -8.07
C ILE A 609 -38.46 -13.85 -7.36
N ASN A 610 -37.63 -14.77 -7.82
CA ASN A 610 -37.40 -16.02 -7.10
C ASN A 610 -36.34 -15.81 -6.00
N VAL A 611 -36.63 -16.22 -4.78
CA VAL A 611 -35.69 -16.12 -3.66
C VAL A 611 -35.33 -17.52 -3.18
N ILE A 612 -34.08 -17.91 -3.37
CA ILE A 612 -33.51 -19.16 -2.85
C ILE A 612 -32.97 -18.89 -1.46
N ILE A 613 -33.35 -19.72 -0.48
CA ILE A 613 -33.02 -19.46 0.92
C ILE A 613 -32.45 -20.71 1.56
N ASP A 614 -31.21 -20.59 2.03
CA ASP A 614 -30.52 -21.63 2.76
C ASP A 614 -30.76 -21.42 4.27
N VAL A 615 -31.31 -22.42 4.95
CA VAL A 615 -31.49 -22.40 6.40
C VAL A 615 -30.28 -23.01 7.07
N VAL A 616 -29.67 -22.27 7.99
CA VAL A 616 -28.49 -22.70 8.75
C VAL A 616 -28.80 -22.63 10.25
N PRO A 617 -29.01 -23.78 10.92
CA PRO A 617 -29.50 -23.81 12.29
C PRO A 617 -28.41 -23.53 13.35
N ASP A 618 -27.12 -23.68 13.03
CA ASP A 618 -26.00 -23.55 13.99
C ASP A 618 -24.75 -22.85 13.39
N SER A 619 -23.81 -22.47 14.27
CA SER A 619 -22.54 -21.77 13.93
C SER A 619 -21.56 -22.56 13.05
N LYS A 620 -21.87 -23.81 12.71
CA LYS A 620 -21.03 -24.68 11.86
C LYS A 620 -21.25 -24.50 10.36
N GLU A 621 -22.07 -23.52 9.95
CA GLU A 621 -22.34 -23.14 8.55
C GLU A 621 -22.82 -24.27 7.61
N THR A 622 -23.33 -25.37 8.15
CA THR A 622 -23.92 -26.44 7.34
C THR A 622 -25.37 -26.10 7.00
N VAL A 623 -25.68 -26.09 5.69
CA VAL A 623 -27.03 -25.85 5.17
C VAL A 623 -27.92 -27.03 5.56
N PHE A 624 -28.98 -26.75 6.33
CA PHE A 624 -29.93 -27.75 6.79
C PHE A 624 -31.00 -28.05 5.73
N THR A 625 -31.53 -27.01 5.10
CA THR A 625 -32.48 -27.12 3.99
C THR A 625 -32.41 -25.87 3.12
N SER A 626 -32.76 -26.00 1.85
CA SER A 626 -32.93 -24.88 0.93
C SER A 626 -34.34 -24.90 0.34
N PHE A 627 -34.96 -23.74 0.19
CA PHE A 627 -36.23 -23.60 -0.51
C PHE A 627 -36.21 -22.38 -1.42
N GLU A 628 -36.98 -22.46 -2.50
CA GLU A 628 -37.17 -21.37 -3.45
C GLU A 628 -38.60 -20.85 -3.29
N ILE A 629 -38.72 -19.55 -3.04
CA ILE A 629 -40.01 -18.88 -2.86
C ILE A 629 -40.12 -17.67 -3.78
N GLU A 630 -41.31 -17.43 -4.31
CA GLU A 630 -41.59 -16.22 -5.06
C GLU A 630 -41.85 -15.05 -4.09
N ALA A 631 -41.14 -13.93 -4.26
CA ALA A 631 -41.29 -12.75 -3.42
C ALA A 631 -41.55 -11.49 -4.24
N SER A 632 -42.40 -10.61 -3.71
CA SER A 632 -42.65 -9.30 -4.32
C SER A 632 -41.51 -8.35 -3.97
N LEU A 633 -41.01 -7.56 -4.92
CA LEU A 633 -39.99 -6.55 -4.63
C LEU A 633 -40.47 -5.49 -3.60
N ASP A 634 -41.78 -5.31 -3.46
CA ASP A 634 -42.37 -4.41 -2.47
C ASP A 634 -42.51 -4.99 -1.06
N GLU A 635 -42.28 -6.29 -0.87
CA GLU A 635 -42.30 -6.97 0.42
C GLU A 635 -41.09 -6.56 1.26
N THR A 636 -41.30 -6.33 2.56
CA THR A 636 -40.22 -6.03 3.52
C THR A 636 -39.48 -7.29 3.94
N ILE A 637 -38.23 -7.14 4.40
CA ILE A 637 -37.45 -8.28 4.92
C ILE A 637 -38.14 -8.95 6.12
N SER A 638 -38.81 -8.18 6.99
CA SER A 638 -39.64 -8.71 8.09
C SER A 638 -40.82 -9.55 7.60
N GLU A 639 -41.55 -9.09 6.59
CA GLU A 639 -42.69 -9.83 6.01
C GLU A 639 -42.23 -11.13 5.37
N LEU A 640 -41.15 -11.06 4.57
CA LEU A 640 -40.51 -12.23 3.97
C LEU A 640 -40.07 -13.21 5.06
N LYS A 641 -39.37 -12.73 6.10
CA LYS A 641 -38.93 -13.55 7.23
C LYS A 641 -40.08 -14.24 7.94
N PHE A 642 -41.18 -13.54 8.19
CA PHE A 642 -42.33 -14.10 8.87
C PHE A 642 -43.00 -15.20 8.03
N ARG A 643 -43.14 -14.97 6.72
CA ARG A 643 -43.66 -15.95 5.77
C ARG A 643 -42.81 -17.23 5.74
N LEU A 644 -41.49 -17.07 5.68
CA LEU A 644 -40.55 -18.20 5.66
C LEU A 644 -40.56 -19.03 6.94
N ILE A 645 -40.67 -18.38 8.08
CA ILE A 645 -40.68 -19.08 9.36
C ILE A 645 -41.97 -19.88 9.52
N ASN A 646 -43.09 -19.37 9.01
CA ASN A 646 -44.35 -20.13 8.95
C ASN A 646 -44.27 -21.33 8.00
N GLU A 647 -43.51 -21.24 6.90
CA GLU A 647 -43.28 -22.37 5.98
C GLU A 647 -42.34 -23.43 6.56
N ILE A 648 -41.30 -23.04 7.30
CA ILE A 648 -40.36 -23.98 7.95
C ILE A 648 -41.02 -24.68 9.14
N GLY A 649 -41.83 -23.97 9.93
CA GLY A 649 -42.58 -24.55 11.04
C GLY A 649 -43.30 -23.50 11.89
N SER A 650 -44.61 -23.62 11.99
CA SER A 650 -45.51 -22.68 12.69
C SER A 650 -45.22 -22.43 14.18
N ASN A 651 -44.35 -23.23 14.79
CA ASN A 651 -43.99 -23.12 16.21
C ASN A 651 -42.66 -22.39 16.44
N MET A 652 -42.00 -21.89 15.39
CA MET A 652 -40.74 -21.15 15.49
C MET A 652 -40.97 -19.67 15.79
N ASN A 653 -40.25 -19.12 16.76
CA ASN A 653 -40.28 -17.69 17.04
C ASN A 653 -39.43 -16.92 16.02
N ALA A 654 -40.03 -15.97 15.31
CA ALA A 654 -39.34 -15.16 14.31
C ALA A 654 -38.14 -14.37 14.86
N ASP A 655 -38.19 -13.98 16.13
CA ASP A 655 -37.12 -13.20 16.76
C ASP A 655 -35.83 -13.98 16.97
N ASP A 656 -35.89 -15.32 16.99
CA ASP A 656 -34.72 -16.18 17.16
C ASP A 656 -33.94 -16.39 15.86
N TRP A 657 -34.36 -15.78 14.74
CA TRP A 657 -33.71 -15.94 13.43
C TRP A 657 -33.32 -14.59 12.82
N ARG A 658 -32.35 -14.60 11.89
CA ARG A 658 -31.93 -13.44 11.10
C ARG A 658 -31.74 -13.82 9.64
N ILE A 659 -32.11 -12.93 8.72
CA ILE A 659 -31.85 -13.08 7.29
C ILE A 659 -30.57 -12.31 6.95
N THR A 660 -29.67 -12.96 6.22
CA THR A 660 -28.45 -12.35 5.67
C THR A 660 -28.36 -12.63 4.18
N LYS A 661 -27.58 -11.83 3.44
CA LYS A 661 -27.12 -12.23 2.10
C LYS A 661 -26.17 -13.43 2.22
N GLU A 662 -26.01 -14.18 1.13
CA GLU A 662 -25.05 -15.29 1.05
C GLU A 662 -23.63 -14.86 1.43
N THR A 663 -23.24 -13.64 1.08
CA THR A 663 -21.95 -13.02 1.44
C THR A 663 -21.83 -12.60 2.92
N GLY A 664 -22.77 -13.01 3.78
CA GLY A 664 -22.75 -12.74 5.22
C GLY A 664 -23.21 -11.32 5.63
N THR A 665 -23.64 -10.49 4.68
CA THR A 665 -24.17 -9.15 4.99
C THR A 665 -25.52 -9.24 5.69
N VAL A 666 -25.65 -8.66 6.89
CA VAL A 666 -26.91 -8.60 7.62
C VAL A 666 -27.86 -7.61 6.95
N LEU A 667 -29.05 -8.08 6.57
CA LEU A 667 -30.10 -7.22 6.07
C LEU A 667 -30.82 -6.58 7.26
N LEU A 668 -31.15 -5.29 7.15
CA LEU A 668 -32.07 -4.65 8.11
C LEU A 668 -33.44 -5.31 7.97
N GLU A 669 -34.25 -5.31 9.04
CA GLU A 669 -35.55 -6.02 9.02
C GLU A 669 -36.68 -5.19 8.37
N SER A 670 -36.64 -3.86 8.45
CA SER A 670 -37.64 -2.96 7.86
C SER A 670 -37.50 -2.52 6.39
N PRO A 671 -36.40 -2.74 5.63
CA PRO A 671 -36.29 -2.32 4.25
C PRO A 671 -37.14 -3.23 3.35
N LYS A 672 -37.68 -2.65 2.27
CA LYS A 672 -38.26 -3.40 1.15
C LYS A 672 -37.15 -4.17 0.43
N LEU A 673 -37.46 -5.35 -0.11
CA LEU A 673 -36.55 -6.12 -0.95
C LEU A 673 -35.96 -5.27 -2.08
N SER A 674 -36.79 -4.45 -2.72
CA SER A 674 -36.41 -3.48 -3.75
C SER A 674 -35.21 -2.60 -3.31
N SER A 675 -35.22 -2.07 -2.09
CA SER A 675 -34.17 -1.21 -1.57
C SER A 675 -32.84 -1.91 -1.27
N VAL A 676 -32.82 -3.25 -1.26
CA VAL A 676 -31.61 -4.07 -1.10
C VAL A 676 -30.78 -4.13 -2.40
N PHE A 677 -31.34 -3.67 -3.52
CA PHE A 677 -30.75 -3.70 -4.86
C PHE A 677 -30.49 -2.28 -5.40
N LYS A 678 -29.31 -2.09 -6.00
CA LYS A 678 -28.90 -0.79 -6.57
C LYS A 678 -29.26 -0.64 -8.06
N SER A 679 -29.66 -1.71 -8.75
CA SER A 679 -30.15 -1.68 -10.14
C SER A 679 -31.16 -2.81 -10.37
N TYR A 680 -32.31 -2.48 -10.98
CA TYR A 680 -33.46 -3.39 -11.11
C TYR A 680 -33.52 -4.16 -12.42
N GLU A 681 -32.70 -3.82 -13.42
CA GLU A 681 -33.03 -4.17 -14.80
C GLU A 681 -32.86 -5.67 -15.13
N HIS A 682 -32.20 -6.50 -14.31
CA HIS A 682 -31.90 -7.90 -14.67
C HIS A 682 -31.90 -8.92 -13.49
N LEU A 683 -32.74 -8.74 -12.46
CA LEU A 683 -32.70 -9.60 -11.27
C LEU A 683 -33.87 -10.60 -11.24
N ASP A 684 -33.64 -11.80 -11.81
CA ASP A 684 -34.63 -12.89 -11.85
C ASP A 684 -34.63 -13.74 -10.57
N SER A 685 -33.49 -13.81 -9.86
CA SER A 685 -33.38 -14.56 -8.60
C SER A 685 -32.41 -13.96 -7.58
N LEU A 686 -32.64 -14.27 -6.29
CA LEU A 686 -31.86 -13.82 -5.13
C LEU A 686 -31.56 -14.99 -4.20
N LYS A 687 -30.32 -15.11 -3.74
CA LYS A 687 -29.96 -16.08 -2.69
C LYS A 687 -29.78 -15.42 -1.31
N LEU A 688 -30.53 -15.89 -0.31
CA LEU A 688 -30.48 -15.44 1.09
C LEU A 688 -30.12 -16.60 2.03
N ILE A 689 -29.67 -16.28 3.23
CA ILE A 689 -29.41 -17.26 4.29
C ILE A 689 -30.20 -16.89 5.53
N LEU A 690 -31.00 -17.83 6.05
CA LEU A 690 -31.72 -17.69 7.31
C LEU A 690 -30.92 -18.39 8.43
N LYS A 691 -30.30 -17.61 9.33
CA LYS A 691 -29.46 -18.11 10.43
C LYS A 691 -30.16 -17.95 11.79
N LYS A 692 -30.04 -18.94 12.67
CA LYS A 692 -30.52 -18.82 14.06
C LYS A 692 -29.62 -17.87 14.86
N LYS A 693 -30.20 -16.97 15.65
CA LYS A 693 -29.47 -16.08 16.56
C LYS A 693 -28.91 -16.92 17.71
N VAL A 694 -27.59 -16.93 17.86
CA VAL A 694 -26.93 -17.54 19.02
C VAL A 694 -27.13 -16.60 20.21
N ARG A 695 -27.88 -17.02 21.23
CA ARG A 695 -27.92 -16.30 22.52
C ARG A 695 -26.59 -16.52 23.21
N LEU A 696 -25.77 -15.47 23.30
CA LEU A 696 -24.60 -15.44 24.16
C LEU A 696 -25.13 -15.41 25.60
N PHE A 697 -24.95 -16.52 26.34
CA PHE A 697 -25.19 -16.57 27.78
C PHE A 697 -24.05 -15.90 28.54
#